data_AF-A0AA40FWX2-F1
#
_entry.id   AF-A0AA40FWX2-F1
#
_cell.length_a   1.000
_cell.length_b   1.000
_cell.length_c   1.000
_cell.angle_alpha   90.00
_cell.angle_beta   90.00
_cell.angle_gamma   90.00
#
_symmetry.space_group_name_H-M   'P 1'
#
loop_
_entity.id
_entity.type
_entity.pdbx_description
1 polymer ?
#
loop_
_entity_poly.entity_id
_entity_poly.type
_entity_poly.pdbx_seq_one_letter_code
_entity_poly.pdbx_strand_id
1 'polypeptide(L)'
;MGRKGKKKSQGPKSTSQQEESKCTSQQQKPADSSQKPSTSQKQQPCSSQQQQQLSSYTEQAWPSLGIQQQQLPRDTQSSSGIQQTPPGMKRQQVLQGAQQVRPSPGTQQQQTTLGAQQQQVAQGTQQAWPSLGTQQQQSAHSTQQASLARGAQQQQVAQGTQQAWPSRGTQQAWSSCGTQQQQLPHGSQQQQVAQGTQQAWPSRGTQQAWSSHDTQQQQSAHSTQQALPARGVQQQQTTPGAQQQQVAQGTQQAWPSRGTQQQQTTPSMQQQQVSQGTQQVLPARGVQQQQTTPSAQQAWPSRGTQQQQSAHSSQQASPARGVQQQQSPHGTKKRPQIYEDVAILVPVRSWPLGTHKPWPASPVPPKLFTSEQLPITKGTQEYFGLIPSKTSHSGGQAGRKIIVETNMLKLNFPRNFQTNIIHYDVDIVPDKPKCFLRAVFEEFRKIHCLKRHPAFDGRKNAYSGNDLPFGNESKVEEIDVFDKEHQKNRTFKICLKKVAVLDLSWLKNGSGTIGKFDNETKQKCIQALDVILRHGPAYQYIPVGRSLFQPPEGRVVSLSNGLDLWVGVFQSVVIGSKPYLNIDVAHKGFPTEQPVINLMKEFCKNPKSNVLPEIITAADVRRNEEKITKFLKGLKVQYELPGQPTTKRTYPVNGLVASPKDNRFNLSDGTKCTVEEYFLQTKRYKIKYNDLPCLWVGSRSTNIHVPPELCRIVAGQVLRKKMDDSQTTKMIREAATDTKTRKEKILKGFANMKLNDQPTLVNEFQFSVQGEFEKVPARVLQAPKLRYYEKDVNVYKGIWRAEKFLDACTLPNDSWTILNLNKYVRDPELHELHSKLHRYGKFLNMNIDKPQTPFRHLELQRDIRNIQGYFKEKKEQGIKLVIVILPHVEYGYSVIKQISEIHIAGGIVTQCIKQQTLKKLNDSTIGNILLKINSKLNGINHKLALPYRPPCLNIPCMIVGADVTHPSPDATNIPSIAAVAASHDPNAFQYNVEIRLQSPREEIISDLKQIMIKQLLYFYQKTGHKPRRLIFYRDGVSEGQLTQVIHHELFAIKEAIAQLEGTKYCMVPITFFVVQKRHHIRLFPTDAKNSDDRNGNVQAGTIVDSEITHPTQIDFYLVSHASIQGTARPTKYRCIWNENGMHEDEIEELTYYLCHLFARCTRSVSYPAPTYYAHLAAFRARALIYNVALDLTDLEKEQKNKLNLQLNRNSPMFFV
;
A
#
# COMPACT_ATOMS: atom_id res chain seq x y z
N MET A 1 -35.57 -16.60 -49.33
CA MET A 1 -34.53 -16.87 -50.35
C MET A 1 -34.27 -15.58 -51.16
N GLY A 2 -33.19 -15.49 -51.95
CA GLY A 2 -32.75 -14.24 -52.61
C GLY A 2 -31.99 -13.28 -51.65
N ARG A 3 -30.84 -12.62 -51.94
CA ARG A 3 -30.06 -12.36 -53.18
C ARG A 3 -30.86 -11.63 -54.26
N LYS A 4 -30.40 -10.56 -54.94
CA LYS A 4 -29.12 -9.79 -54.99
C LYS A 4 -29.44 -8.42 -55.66
N GLY A 5 -28.57 -7.39 -55.59
CA GLY A 5 -28.64 -6.25 -56.55
C GLY A 5 -27.87 -4.97 -56.16
N LYS A 6 -27.03 -4.43 -57.06
CA LYS A 6 -26.17 -3.24 -56.84
C LYS A 6 -26.69 -1.98 -57.56
N LYS A 7 -26.57 -0.82 -56.87
CA LYS A 7 -26.15 0.53 -57.36
C LYS A 7 -26.90 1.26 -58.51
N LYS A 8 -26.67 2.60 -58.53
CA LYS A 8 -27.01 3.64 -59.53
C LYS A 8 -28.49 4.09 -59.53
N SER A 9 -28.85 5.34 -59.88
CA SER A 9 -28.11 6.63 -60.02
C SER A 9 -29.09 7.80 -60.24
N GLN A 10 -28.57 9.04 -60.36
CA GLN A 10 -29.30 10.27 -60.81
C GLN A 10 -30.28 10.86 -59.75
N GLY A 11 -30.74 12.13 -59.86
CA GLY A 11 -30.48 13.17 -60.87
C GLY A 11 -30.85 14.60 -60.43
N PRO A 12 -30.62 15.64 -61.26
CA PRO A 12 -30.63 17.06 -60.84
C PRO A 12 -31.66 17.98 -61.55
N LYS A 13 -31.83 19.21 -61.06
CA LYS A 13 -32.09 20.50 -61.77
C LYS A 13 -32.21 21.66 -60.75
N SER A 14 -31.46 22.77 -60.89
CA SER A 14 -31.78 24.06 -61.54
C SER A 14 -32.75 24.96 -60.72
N THR A 15 -32.80 26.29 -60.81
CA THR A 15 -32.45 27.21 -61.93
C THR A 15 -32.21 28.66 -61.43
N SER A 16 -31.45 29.50 -62.17
CA SER A 16 -31.60 30.98 -62.43
C SER A 16 -31.83 32.01 -61.29
N GLN A 17 -31.36 33.28 -61.32
CA GLN A 17 -30.56 34.06 -62.30
C GLN A 17 -29.99 35.37 -61.68
N GLN A 18 -28.86 35.86 -62.21
CA GLN A 18 -28.45 37.27 -62.54
C GLN A 18 -28.70 38.46 -61.57
N GLU A 19 -27.85 39.51 -61.48
CA GLU A 19 -26.44 39.82 -61.86
C GLU A 19 -26.06 41.18 -61.15
N GLU A 20 -24.99 41.97 -61.38
CA GLU A 20 -23.88 42.07 -62.36
C GLU A 20 -22.69 42.87 -61.74
N SER A 21 -21.58 42.96 -62.46
CA SER A 21 -20.60 44.08 -62.49
C SER A 21 -19.50 44.22 -61.41
N LYS A 22 -18.23 44.54 -61.73
CA LYS A 22 -17.41 44.20 -62.93
C LYS A 22 -15.90 44.46 -62.71
N CYS A 23 -15.09 44.00 -63.68
CA CYS A 23 -13.61 44.07 -63.83
C CYS A 23 -12.83 42.92 -63.15
N THR A 24 -12.17 41.96 -63.83
CA THR A 24 -11.08 41.96 -64.85
C THR A 24 -9.74 42.46 -64.30
N SER A 25 -8.58 41.81 -64.49
CA SER A 25 -8.15 40.70 -65.40
C SER A 25 -7.01 39.87 -64.73
N GLN A 26 -6.23 38.93 -65.32
CA GLN A 26 -6.04 38.50 -66.72
C GLN A 26 -5.69 36.98 -66.90
N GLN A 27 -4.41 36.61 -67.03
CA GLN A 27 -3.86 35.35 -67.61
C GLN A 27 -2.48 35.01 -66.96
N GLN A 28 -1.71 33.94 -67.20
CA GLN A 28 -1.64 32.94 -68.31
C GLN A 28 -0.97 31.59 -67.86
N LYS A 29 -0.96 30.57 -68.75
CA LYS A 29 -0.17 29.30 -68.71
C LYS A 29 1.03 29.41 -69.71
N PRO A 30 1.93 28.41 -70.00
CA PRO A 30 1.99 26.95 -69.73
C PRO A 30 3.38 26.50 -69.18
N ALA A 31 4.02 25.38 -69.57
CA ALA A 31 3.86 23.96 -69.19
C ALA A 31 5.13 23.17 -69.66
N ASP A 32 5.41 22.03 -69.01
CA ASP A 32 6.04 20.78 -69.52
C ASP A 32 7.56 20.58 -69.83
N SER A 33 7.97 19.31 -69.65
CA SER A 33 9.03 18.52 -70.31
C SER A 33 10.56 18.62 -69.98
N SER A 34 11.03 17.59 -69.25
CA SER A 34 12.10 16.64 -69.69
C SER A 34 13.63 16.85 -69.42
N GLN A 35 14.32 15.69 -69.43
CA GLN A 35 15.76 15.39 -69.61
C GLN A 35 16.82 15.71 -68.52
N LYS A 36 17.89 14.88 -68.54
CA LYS A 36 19.21 15.04 -67.88
C LYS A 36 20.29 15.04 -68.96
N PRO A 37 21.45 15.67 -68.70
CA PRO A 37 22.72 14.98 -68.98
C PRO A 37 23.77 15.16 -67.86
N SER A 38 25.03 14.86 -68.18
CA SER A 38 26.25 14.95 -67.33
C SER A 38 27.41 15.55 -68.16
N THR A 39 28.70 15.64 -67.81
CA THR A 39 29.57 14.85 -66.90
C THR A 39 30.83 15.69 -66.54
N SER A 40 31.98 15.04 -66.27
CA SER A 40 33.36 15.56 -66.37
C SER A 40 33.95 16.36 -65.18
N GLN A 41 35.21 16.13 -64.74
CA GLN A 41 36.16 15.03 -65.02
C GLN A 41 37.34 15.01 -64.01
N LYS A 42 38.25 14.01 -64.16
CA LYS A 42 39.58 13.81 -63.51
C LYS A 42 39.59 13.30 -62.04
N GLN A 43 40.51 12.42 -61.64
CA GLN A 43 41.20 11.31 -62.36
C GLN A 43 41.76 10.28 -61.34
N GLN A 44 42.21 9.11 -61.83
CA GLN A 44 42.70 7.94 -61.06
C GLN A 44 44.25 7.96 -60.91
N PRO A 45 44.97 7.05 -60.18
CA PRO A 45 44.83 5.56 -60.25
C PRO A 45 45.08 4.71 -58.96
N CYS A 46 44.79 3.40 -59.07
CA CYS A 46 45.46 2.20 -58.48
C CYS A 46 45.79 2.07 -56.96
N SER A 47 45.82 0.86 -56.35
CA SER A 47 45.52 -0.53 -56.79
C SER A 47 45.41 -1.54 -55.62
N SER A 48 44.72 -2.68 -55.84
CA SER A 48 45.00 -4.09 -55.39
C SER A 48 45.51 -4.44 -53.96
N GLN A 49 45.16 -5.56 -53.30
CA GLN A 49 44.19 -6.65 -53.54
C GLN A 49 43.99 -7.53 -52.26
N GLN A 50 42.79 -8.14 -52.15
CA GLN A 50 42.42 -9.49 -51.66
C GLN A 50 43.23 -10.34 -50.63
N GLN A 51 42.48 -11.28 -50.00
CA GLN A 51 42.92 -12.54 -49.32
C GLN A 51 43.62 -12.44 -47.94
N GLN A 52 43.58 -13.44 -47.04
CA GLN A 52 42.52 -14.42 -46.68
C GLN A 52 42.83 -15.10 -45.32
N GLN A 53 41.83 -15.79 -44.73
CA GLN A 53 41.92 -16.95 -43.81
C GLN A 53 42.55 -16.86 -42.37
N LEU A 54 41.75 -17.38 -41.42
CA LEU A 54 42.03 -18.37 -40.36
C LEU A 54 43.18 -18.22 -39.32
N SER A 55 42.80 -18.47 -38.04
CA SER A 55 43.56 -19.23 -37.01
C SER A 55 44.84 -18.57 -36.42
N SER A 56 45.40 -18.94 -35.26
CA SER A 56 44.92 -19.71 -34.09
C SER A 56 45.91 -19.65 -32.91
N TYR A 57 45.40 -19.70 -31.66
CA TYR A 57 46.01 -20.26 -30.43
C TYR A 57 47.35 -19.72 -29.85
N THR A 58 47.46 -19.88 -28.52
CA THR A 58 48.67 -19.86 -27.65
C THR A 58 49.51 -18.57 -27.59
N GLU A 59 50.14 -18.11 -26.50
CA GLU A 59 50.43 -18.47 -25.09
C GLU A 59 51.94 -18.22 -24.87
N GLN A 60 52.39 -18.01 -23.61
CA GLN A 60 53.79 -17.79 -23.20
C GLN A 60 54.38 -16.41 -23.59
N ALA A 61 55.37 -15.84 -22.89
CA ALA A 61 55.80 -16.00 -21.50
C ALA A 61 56.57 -14.72 -21.05
N TRP A 62 57.02 -14.68 -19.79
CA TRP A 62 57.88 -13.62 -19.26
C TRP A 62 59.32 -13.74 -19.78
N PRO A 63 60.12 -12.66 -19.69
CA PRO A 63 61.27 -12.77 -18.79
C PRO A 63 61.37 -11.62 -17.77
N SER A 64 62.22 -11.81 -16.76
CA SER A 64 62.49 -10.90 -15.64
C SER A 64 63.97 -10.50 -15.60
N LEU A 65 64.27 -9.33 -15.01
CA LEU A 65 65.55 -8.85 -14.41
C LEU A 65 65.43 -7.31 -14.23
N GLY A 66 65.97 -6.66 -13.19
CA GLY A 66 66.58 -7.20 -11.97
C GLY A 66 66.95 -6.11 -10.93
N ILE A 67 66.91 -6.52 -9.66
CA ILE A 67 67.86 -6.18 -8.57
C ILE A 67 68.21 -4.69 -8.33
N GLN A 68 67.65 -4.12 -7.25
CA GLN A 68 68.51 -3.53 -6.21
C GLN A 68 67.91 -3.63 -4.79
N GLN A 69 68.55 -3.00 -3.79
CA GLN A 69 68.77 -3.60 -2.45
C GLN A 69 69.04 -2.53 -1.36
N GLN A 70 69.13 -2.99 -0.09
CA GLN A 70 69.56 -2.29 1.14
C GLN A 70 68.47 -1.43 1.84
N GLN A 71 68.36 -1.38 3.18
CA GLN A 71 68.97 -2.18 4.27
C GLN A 71 68.10 -2.14 5.57
N LEU A 72 68.44 -2.96 6.58
CA LEU A 72 67.80 -3.05 7.92
C LEU A 72 68.81 -2.71 9.05
N PRO A 73 68.34 -2.36 10.26
CA PRO A 73 68.42 -3.30 11.42
C PRO A 73 67.02 -3.52 12.07
N ARG A 74 66.64 -4.69 12.64
CA ARG A 74 67.19 -5.57 13.71
C ARG A 74 66.96 -5.08 15.15
N ASP A 75 66.71 -5.94 16.16
CA ASP A 75 66.56 -7.43 16.17
C ASP A 75 65.24 -7.81 16.95
N THR A 76 65.03 -8.70 17.94
CA THR A 76 65.85 -9.68 18.71
C THR A 76 64.93 -10.72 19.40
N GLN A 77 65.23 -12.04 19.31
CA GLN A 77 65.08 -13.13 20.34
C GLN A 77 63.72 -13.49 21.01
N SER A 78 63.45 -14.75 21.45
CA SER A 78 64.19 -16.04 21.38
C SER A 78 63.34 -17.32 21.62
N SER A 79 63.86 -18.49 21.17
CA SER A 79 63.80 -19.86 21.79
C SER A 79 62.47 -20.63 21.95
N SER A 80 62.36 -21.98 21.82
CA SER A 80 63.28 -23.05 21.32
C SER A 80 62.63 -24.47 21.28
N GLY A 81 63.12 -25.40 20.43
CA GLY A 81 62.84 -26.87 20.44
C GLY A 81 61.95 -27.37 19.26
N ILE A 82 62.30 -28.21 18.27
CA ILE A 82 63.20 -29.41 18.10
C ILE A 82 62.48 -30.71 18.58
N GLN A 83 62.22 -31.76 17.76
CA GLN A 83 63.20 -32.66 17.13
C GLN A 83 62.72 -33.51 15.90
N GLN A 84 63.72 -33.97 15.10
CA GLN A 84 63.91 -34.94 13.97
C GLN A 84 62.94 -36.18 13.79
N THR A 85 62.79 -36.95 12.68
CA THR A 85 63.22 -36.99 11.22
C THR A 85 62.46 -38.08 10.37
N PRO A 86 62.47 -38.07 9.01
CA PRO A 86 61.97 -39.12 8.05
C PRO A 86 63.14 -40.03 7.50
N PRO A 87 63.12 -40.81 6.35
CA PRO A 87 62.11 -41.12 5.28
C PRO A 87 62.06 -42.61 4.70
N GLY A 88 61.32 -42.87 3.60
CA GLY A 88 61.54 -44.00 2.62
C GLY A 88 60.44 -45.12 2.51
N MET A 89 60.58 -46.17 1.67
CA MET A 89 60.40 -46.24 0.18
C MET A 89 60.05 -47.70 -0.31
N LYS A 90 59.17 -47.86 -1.34
CA LYS A 90 59.00 -49.01 -2.32
C LYS A 90 58.76 -50.51 -1.90
N ARG A 91 57.70 -51.10 -2.48
CA ARG A 91 57.48 -52.48 -3.08
C ARG A 91 58.15 -53.77 -2.51
N GLN A 92 57.33 -54.81 -2.22
CA GLN A 92 57.10 -56.08 -3.02
C GLN A 92 56.02 -56.97 -2.32
N GLN A 93 55.09 -57.66 -3.03
CA GLN A 93 55.06 -59.09 -3.48
C GLN A 93 55.22 -60.15 -2.35
N VAL A 94 54.55 -61.33 -2.34
CA VAL A 94 54.71 -62.48 -3.27
C VAL A 94 53.60 -63.56 -3.11
N LEU A 95 53.06 -64.10 -4.23
CA LEU A 95 52.37 -65.42 -4.49
C LEU A 95 51.18 -65.88 -3.59
N GLN A 96 50.34 -66.87 -3.92
CA GLN A 96 50.21 -67.88 -5.02
C GLN A 96 48.79 -67.79 -5.66
N GLY A 97 48.39 -68.41 -6.79
CA GLY A 97 49.03 -69.39 -7.69
C GLY A 97 48.21 -69.63 -8.99
N ALA A 98 48.64 -70.61 -9.80
CA ALA A 98 48.10 -71.01 -11.13
C ALA A 98 46.64 -71.53 -11.10
N GLN A 99 45.85 -71.65 -12.19
CA GLN A 99 45.94 -71.40 -13.66
C GLN A 99 44.46 -71.23 -14.17
N GLN A 100 44.01 -71.06 -15.43
CA GLN A 100 44.48 -71.03 -16.85
C GLN A 100 43.45 -70.10 -17.63
N VAL A 101 43.24 -69.93 -18.96
CA VAL A 101 43.81 -70.36 -20.27
C VAL A 101 43.59 -69.22 -21.31
N ARG A 102 43.51 -69.49 -22.63
CA ARG A 102 43.37 -68.54 -23.77
C ARG A 102 42.65 -69.23 -24.97
N PRO A 103 42.26 -68.56 -26.10
CA PRO A 103 42.78 -67.30 -26.67
C PRO A 103 41.75 -66.25 -27.18
N SER A 104 42.25 -65.23 -27.89
CA SER A 104 41.56 -64.14 -28.64
C SER A 104 41.34 -64.54 -30.12
N PRO A 105 40.87 -63.67 -31.08
CA PRO A 105 40.39 -62.28 -31.01
C PRO A 105 39.05 -62.05 -31.79
N GLY A 106 38.61 -60.79 -31.97
CA GLY A 106 37.55 -60.47 -32.95
C GLY A 106 37.01 -59.03 -32.97
N THR A 107 36.65 -58.55 -34.16
CA THR A 107 35.81 -57.35 -34.43
C THR A 107 35.04 -57.64 -35.72
N GLN A 108 33.84 -57.06 -35.92
CA GLN A 108 32.93 -57.34 -37.06
C GLN A 108 32.34 -58.77 -37.06
N GLN A 109 31.33 -59.17 -37.85
CA GLN A 109 30.11 -58.50 -38.37
C GLN A 109 29.14 -59.60 -38.89
N GLN A 110 27.83 -59.32 -38.90
CA GLN A 110 26.82 -59.94 -39.82
C GLN A 110 26.66 -61.48 -39.69
N GLN A 111 25.77 -62.21 -40.38
CA GLN A 111 24.71 -61.96 -41.39
C GLN A 111 23.52 -62.94 -41.02
N THR A 112 22.30 -63.03 -41.60
CA THR A 112 21.89 -62.88 -43.00
C THR A 112 20.62 -62.02 -43.31
N THR A 113 19.53 -62.61 -43.82
CA THR A 113 18.80 -62.07 -45.01
C THR A 113 17.32 -62.50 -45.14
N LEU A 114 16.43 -61.91 -45.96
CA LEU A 114 16.52 -60.78 -46.93
C LEU A 114 15.13 -60.15 -47.17
N GLY A 115 15.08 -58.84 -47.45
CA GLY A 115 14.14 -58.23 -48.41
C GLY A 115 12.80 -57.66 -47.89
N ALA A 116 12.21 -56.63 -48.52
CA ALA A 116 12.74 -55.75 -49.59
C ALA A 116 11.84 -54.49 -49.85
N GLN A 117 12.46 -53.33 -50.16
CA GLN A 117 11.94 -52.18 -50.95
C GLN A 117 10.74 -51.34 -50.38
N GLN A 118 10.48 -50.05 -50.71
CA GLN A 118 11.18 -49.00 -51.50
C GLN A 118 10.73 -47.52 -51.17
N GLN A 119 11.57 -46.54 -51.52
CA GLN A 119 11.33 -45.14 -52.00
C GLN A 119 10.56 -44.01 -51.23
N GLN A 120 11.33 -42.96 -50.87
CA GLN A 120 11.27 -41.52 -51.28
C GLN A 120 10.08 -40.52 -51.03
N VAL A 121 10.43 -39.41 -50.35
CA VAL A 121 10.26 -37.96 -50.72
C VAL A 121 8.89 -37.23 -50.60
N ALA A 122 8.94 -35.97 -50.08
CA ALA A 122 8.19 -34.75 -50.48
C ALA A 122 7.68 -33.85 -49.32
N GLN A 123 7.33 -32.60 -49.65
CA GLN A 123 6.78 -31.53 -48.78
C GLN A 123 5.28 -31.28 -49.12
N GLY A 124 4.49 -30.66 -48.23
CA GLY A 124 3.10 -30.29 -48.58
C GLY A 124 2.39 -29.33 -47.60
N THR A 125 1.75 -28.28 -48.13
CA THR A 125 1.19 -27.13 -47.39
C THR A 125 -0.35 -27.04 -47.37
N GLN A 126 -0.87 -26.39 -46.30
CA GLN A 126 -2.01 -25.43 -46.30
C GLN A 126 -3.50 -25.88 -46.35
N GLN A 127 -4.32 -25.11 -45.59
CA GLN A 127 -5.73 -24.69 -45.86
C GLN A 127 -6.89 -25.74 -45.83
N ALA A 128 -8.19 -25.40 -45.71
CA ALA A 128 -8.89 -24.23 -45.09
C ALA A 128 -10.45 -24.38 -45.05
N TRP A 129 -11.10 -24.11 -43.91
CA TRP A 129 -12.53 -23.67 -43.78
C TRP A 129 -13.60 -24.65 -44.39
N PRO A 130 -14.92 -24.35 -44.57
CA PRO A 130 -15.81 -23.24 -44.12
C PRO A 130 -17.10 -23.73 -43.35
N SER A 131 -17.64 -23.01 -42.34
CA SER A 131 -18.66 -21.91 -42.34
C SER A 131 -20.17 -22.28 -42.32
N LEU A 132 -20.98 -21.41 -41.66
CA LEU A 132 -22.46 -21.24 -41.74
C LEU A 132 -23.35 -22.34 -41.10
N GLY A 133 -24.52 -22.04 -40.51
CA GLY A 133 -25.10 -20.73 -40.12
C GLY A 133 -26.65 -20.73 -39.95
N THR A 134 -27.20 -19.76 -39.19
CA THR A 134 -28.66 -19.40 -39.08
C THR A 134 -29.62 -20.49 -38.50
N GLN A 135 -30.83 -20.23 -37.94
CA GLN A 135 -31.62 -18.99 -37.71
C GLN A 135 -32.59 -19.12 -36.49
N GLN A 136 -33.35 -18.04 -36.23
CA GLN A 136 -34.66 -17.84 -35.55
C GLN A 136 -35.59 -19.08 -35.25
N GLN A 137 -36.59 -19.08 -34.33
CA GLN A 137 -37.28 -17.99 -33.59
C GLN A 137 -38.06 -18.45 -32.31
N GLN A 138 -38.66 -17.46 -31.63
CA GLN A 138 -39.92 -17.41 -30.82
C GLN A 138 -40.95 -18.58 -30.92
N SER A 139 -41.87 -18.84 -29.96
CA SER A 139 -42.11 -18.29 -28.60
C SER A 139 -43.29 -18.96 -27.82
N ALA A 140 -43.18 -18.98 -26.48
CA ALA A 140 -44.25 -18.83 -25.46
C ALA A 140 -45.37 -19.90 -25.26
N HIS A 141 -46.00 -19.81 -24.06
CA HIS A 141 -47.22 -20.49 -23.56
C HIS A 141 -47.17 -22.02 -23.28
N SER A 142 -48.04 -22.59 -22.42
CA SER A 142 -48.30 -22.36 -20.97
C SER A 142 -49.31 -23.41 -20.43
N THR A 143 -49.64 -23.37 -19.12
CA THR A 143 -50.92 -23.82 -18.52
C THR A 143 -51.12 -25.32 -18.16
N GLN A 144 -51.21 -25.63 -16.85
CA GLN A 144 -52.08 -26.61 -16.11
C GLN A 144 -52.20 -28.10 -16.55
N GLN A 145 -52.80 -29.06 -15.80
CA GLN A 145 -52.89 -29.39 -14.34
C GLN A 145 -53.70 -30.72 -14.20
N ALA A 146 -53.62 -31.42 -13.03
CA ALA A 146 -54.52 -32.51 -12.57
C ALA A 146 -54.40 -33.90 -13.26
N SER A 147 -54.83 -35.06 -12.72
CA SER A 147 -55.05 -35.55 -11.31
C SER A 147 -55.42 -37.06 -11.28
N LEU A 148 -55.51 -37.69 -10.08
CA LEU A 148 -56.12 -39.03 -9.76
C LEU A 148 -55.34 -40.28 -10.27
N ALA A 149 -55.47 -41.53 -9.79
CA ALA A 149 -55.84 -42.21 -8.51
C ALA A 149 -55.46 -43.74 -8.66
N ARG A 150 -55.80 -44.80 -7.89
CA ARG A 150 -56.64 -45.09 -6.68
C ARG A 150 -56.32 -46.52 -6.11
N GLY A 151 -56.32 -46.75 -4.79
CA GLY A 151 -56.48 -48.09 -4.14
C GLY A 151 -55.23 -49.02 -4.02
N ALA A 152 -55.27 -50.19 -3.34
CA ALA A 152 -56.21 -50.76 -2.34
C ALA A 152 -55.67 -52.08 -1.67
N GLN A 153 -56.20 -52.46 -0.48
CA GLN A 153 -56.30 -53.85 0.09
C GLN A 153 -54.99 -54.64 0.42
N GLN A 154 -54.90 -55.69 1.28
CA GLN A 154 -55.74 -56.31 2.33
C GLN A 154 -54.91 -57.28 3.24
N GLN A 155 -55.35 -57.55 4.50
CA GLN A 155 -55.33 -58.85 5.28
C GLN A 155 -54.03 -59.72 5.41
N GLN A 156 -53.76 -60.56 6.44
CA GLN A 156 -54.33 -60.85 7.78
C GLN A 156 -53.32 -61.69 8.65
N VAL A 157 -53.79 -62.38 9.71
CA VAL A 157 -53.12 -63.41 10.57
C VAL A 157 -52.30 -62.88 11.77
N ALA A 158 -52.20 -63.68 12.85
CA ALA A 158 -52.02 -63.19 14.23
C ALA A 158 -51.44 -64.23 15.25
N GLN A 159 -51.28 -63.76 16.50
CA GLN A 159 -51.08 -64.47 17.79
C GLN A 159 -49.71 -65.09 18.13
N GLY A 160 -49.41 -65.13 19.44
CA GLY A 160 -48.16 -65.66 20.03
C GLY A 160 -47.84 -65.11 21.44
N THR A 161 -48.59 -65.51 22.47
CA THR A 161 -48.41 -65.06 23.88
C THR A 161 -47.73 -66.10 24.78
N GLN A 162 -46.91 -65.66 25.74
CA GLN A 162 -46.64 -66.37 27.01
C GLN A 162 -46.27 -65.40 28.15
N GLN A 163 -46.24 -65.88 29.40
CA GLN A 163 -46.23 -65.09 30.64
C GLN A 163 -44.98 -65.30 31.51
N ALA A 164 -44.60 -64.31 32.33
CA ALA A 164 -44.14 -64.50 33.73
C ALA A 164 -44.02 -63.18 34.52
N TRP A 165 -44.20 -63.27 35.84
CA TRP A 165 -43.83 -62.32 36.91
C TRP A 165 -42.84 -63.08 37.87
N PRO A 166 -42.30 -62.55 39.01
CA PRO A 166 -42.61 -61.30 39.74
C PRO A 166 -41.43 -60.50 40.39
N SER A 167 -41.75 -59.28 40.87
CA SER A 167 -41.22 -58.64 42.13
C SER A 167 -39.72 -58.29 42.28
N ARG A 168 -39.25 -57.37 43.16
CA ARG A 168 -39.84 -56.28 44.00
C ARG A 168 -38.68 -55.31 44.38
N GLY A 169 -38.95 -54.03 44.63
CA GLY A 169 -37.92 -53.08 45.12
C GLY A 169 -38.48 -51.68 45.38
N THR A 170 -38.47 -51.21 46.64
CA THR A 170 -39.37 -50.16 47.15
C THR A 170 -38.79 -48.74 47.16
N GLN A 171 -39.68 -47.76 46.92
CA GLN A 171 -39.76 -46.33 47.31
C GLN A 171 -38.64 -45.57 48.08
N GLN A 172 -38.80 -44.23 48.00
CA GLN A 172 -38.37 -43.11 48.89
C GLN A 172 -37.16 -42.31 48.35
N ALA A 173 -37.16 -40.98 48.12
CA ALA A 173 -38.02 -39.80 48.38
C ALA A 173 -37.48 -38.82 49.45
N TRP A 174 -37.69 -37.51 49.19
CA TRP A 174 -37.40 -36.35 50.06
C TRP A 174 -35.89 -36.02 50.28
N SER A 175 -35.48 -34.77 50.52
CA SER A 175 -36.15 -33.46 50.32
C SER A 175 -35.13 -32.31 50.18
N SER A 176 -35.60 -31.13 49.80
CA SER A 176 -34.80 -29.91 49.61
C SER A 176 -34.93 -28.90 50.78
N CYS A 177 -34.12 -27.83 50.70
CA CYS A 177 -34.35 -26.47 51.22
C CYS A 177 -33.48 -26.00 52.41
N GLY A 178 -33.21 -24.70 52.44
CA GLY A 178 -32.41 -23.96 53.43
C GLY A 178 -31.89 -22.66 52.81
N THR A 179 -32.41 -21.50 53.24
CA THR A 179 -32.20 -20.21 52.53
C THR A 179 -32.08 -19.02 53.48
N GLN A 180 -31.20 -18.05 53.16
CA GLN A 180 -31.00 -16.77 53.89
C GLN A 180 -30.43 -16.94 55.32
N GLN A 181 -29.87 -15.97 56.06
CA GLN A 181 -29.46 -14.55 55.89
C GLN A 181 -28.34 -14.27 56.97
N GLN A 182 -27.61 -13.16 57.17
CA GLN A 182 -27.46 -11.79 56.63
C GLN A 182 -26.04 -11.26 57.04
N GLN A 183 -25.67 -10.01 56.71
CA GLN A 183 -24.67 -9.13 57.37
C GLN A 183 -23.15 -9.22 57.06
N LEU A 184 -22.48 -8.15 57.52
CA LEU A 184 -21.08 -7.67 57.35
C LEU A 184 -20.28 -7.96 58.67
N PRO A 185 -19.01 -7.50 58.92
CA PRO A 185 -18.07 -6.69 58.10
C PRO A 185 -16.59 -7.19 58.06
N HIS A 186 -15.75 -6.39 57.38
CA HIS A 186 -14.30 -6.09 57.58
C HIS A 186 -13.27 -7.06 58.22
N GLY A 187 -12.06 -7.06 57.62
CA GLY A 187 -10.77 -7.46 58.23
C GLY A 187 -10.00 -8.47 57.34
N SER A 188 -8.82 -8.29 56.75
CA SER A 188 -7.60 -7.46 56.93
C SER A 188 -6.43 -8.20 57.60
N GLN A 189 -5.26 -8.23 56.93
CA GLN A 189 -3.93 -8.64 57.46
C GLN A 189 -3.78 -10.16 57.80
N GLN A 190 -2.59 -10.79 57.87
CA GLN A 190 -1.22 -10.34 57.54
C GLN A 190 -0.28 -11.48 57.08
N GLN A 191 0.91 -11.06 56.61
CA GLN A 191 2.25 -11.68 56.52
C GLN A 191 2.50 -13.14 57.03
N GLN A 192 3.14 -14.00 56.22
CA GLN A 192 4.56 -14.51 56.33
C GLN A 192 4.75 -15.60 57.43
N VAL A 193 5.81 -16.43 57.56
CA VAL A 193 7.29 -16.32 57.34
C VAL A 193 7.90 -17.74 57.07
N ALA A 194 9.16 -17.83 56.59
CA ALA A 194 10.07 -19.01 56.57
C ALA A 194 9.72 -20.19 55.63
N GLN A 195 10.60 -20.69 54.74
CA GLN A 195 11.86 -21.49 54.90
C GLN A 195 11.63 -22.95 55.31
N GLY A 196 12.27 -23.97 54.72
CA GLY A 196 13.18 -24.00 53.55
C GLY A 196 13.95 -25.34 53.42
N THR A 197 14.74 -25.50 52.33
CA THR A 197 15.78 -26.57 52.12
C THR A 197 15.29 -28.05 52.08
N GLN A 198 15.96 -29.06 51.51
CA GLN A 198 17.16 -29.19 50.63
C GLN A 198 17.15 -30.56 49.90
N GLN A 199 17.85 -30.70 48.75
CA GLN A 199 18.44 -31.95 48.20
C GLN A 199 17.48 -33.14 47.85
N ALA A 200 17.87 -34.26 47.21
CA ALA A 200 18.81 -34.52 46.09
C ALA A 200 18.45 -35.87 45.37
N TRP A 201 19.17 -36.24 44.30
CA TRP A 201 18.91 -37.41 43.42
C TRP A 201 19.46 -38.74 43.97
N PRO A 202 18.84 -39.91 43.64
CA PRO A 202 19.31 -40.79 42.53
C PRO A 202 18.16 -41.52 41.75
N SER A 203 18.32 -42.36 40.71
CA SER A 203 19.29 -42.52 39.60
C SER A 203 18.82 -43.65 38.61
N ARG A 204 19.30 -43.64 37.34
CA ARG A 204 19.11 -44.67 36.24
C ARG A 204 17.67 -44.77 35.68
N GLY A 205 17.39 -45.06 34.39
CA GLY A 205 18.19 -45.31 33.16
C GLY A 205 17.25 -45.37 31.91
N THR A 206 17.55 -45.88 30.70
CA THR A 206 18.77 -46.50 30.14
C THR A 206 18.91 -46.30 28.60
N GLN A 207 18.22 -47.08 27.74
CA GLN A 207 18.37 -47.29 26.26
C GLN A 207 17.05 -47.96 25.73
N GLN A 208 16.63 -48.16 24.45
CA GLN A 208 17.05 -47.97 23.01
C GLN A 208 15.80 -47.41 22.22
N ALA A 209 15.70 -47.03 20.93
CA ALA A 209 16.51 -47.01 19.68
C ALA A 209 16.09 -48.00 18.53
N TRP A 210 16.20 -47.57 17.24
CA TRP A 210 15.87 -48.27 15.96
C TRP A 210 14.36 -48.56 15.68
N SER A 211 13.82 -48.75 14.45
CA SER A 211 14.22 -48.44 13.05
C SER A 211 12.99 -48.45 12.07
N SER A 212 13.22 -48.31 10.75
CA SER A 212 12.24 -48.11 9.64
C SER A 212 11.50 -49.36 9.11
N HIS A 213 10.38 -49.18 8.38
CA HIS A 213 10.09 -49.85 7.07
C HIS A 213 8.84 -49.31 6.31
N ASP A 214 8.77 -49.60 5.00
CA ASP A 214 7.64 -49.45 4.04
C ASP A 214 6.53 -50.53 4.27
N THR A 215 5.40 -50.69 3.55
CA THR A 215 5.19 -50.69 2.08
C THR A 215 3.69 -50.74 1.65
N GLN A 216 3.40 -50.24 0.43
CA GLN A 216 2.38 -50.68 -0.58
C GLN A 216 0.87 -50.94 -0.28
N GLN A 217 0.02 -50.31 -1.14
CA GLN A 217 -1.16 -50.85 -1.88
C GLN A 217 -2.39 -51.43 -1.11
N GLN A 218 -3.61 -51.55 -1.66
CA GLN A 218 -4.19 -51.37 -3.03
C GLN A 218 -5.58 -50.66 -2.92
N GLN A 219 -6.06 -49.89 -3.92
CA GLN A 219 -7.24 -50.18 -4.80
C GLN A 219 -8.49 -50.81 -4.13
N SER A 220 -9.75 -50.44 -4.41
CA SER A 220 -10.40 -49.55 -5.42
C SER A 220 -11.75 -49.01 -4.84
N ALA A 221 -12.79 -48.44 -5.50
CA ALA A 221 -13.09 -48.12 -6.91
C ALA A 221 -14.00 -46.87 -7.08
N HIS A 222 -15.33 -47.03 -6.97
CA HIS A 222 -16.42 -46.10 -7.34
C HIS A 222 -17.62 -46.26 -6.36
N SER A 223 -18.70 -45.46 -6.32
CA SER A 223 -19.28 -44.52 -7.30
C SER A 223 -20.13 -43.39 -6.67
N THR A 224 -20.47 -42.41 -7.52
CA THR A 224 -21.70 -41.58 -7.53
C THR A 224 -22.97 -42.26 -6.96
N GLN A 225 -24.03 -41.54 -6.51
CA GLN A 225 -24.60 -40.33 -7.12
C GLN A 225 -25.49 -39.46 -6.17
N GLN A 226 -26.29 -38.58 -6.79
CA GLN A 226 -27.28 -37.60 -6.32
C GLN A 226 -28.47 -38.28 -5.55
N ALA A 227 -29.46 -37.61 -4.94
CA ALA A 227 -29.98 -36.24 -5.11
C ALA A 227 -30.74 -35.66 -3.88
N LEU A 228 -31.25 -34.43 -4.05
CA LEU A 228 -32.26 -33.73 -3.21
C LEU A 228 -33.66 -34.40 -3.36
N PRO A 229 -34.59 -34.29 -2.38
CA PRO A 229 -35.46 -33.10 -2.19
C PRO A 229 -35.66 -32.73 -0.69
N ALA A 230 -36.26 -31.62 -0.20
CA ALA A 230 -37.34 -30.70 -0.64
C ALA A 230 -38.76 -31.33 -0.56
N ARG A 231 -39.87 -30.67 -0.19
CA ARG A 231 -40.15 -29.33 0.40
C ARG A 231 -41.62 -29.31 0.93
N GLY A 232 -41.98 -28.43 1.89
CA GLY A 232 -43.38 -28.15 2.29
C GLY A 232 -43.52 -27.99 3.82
N VAL A 233 -43.99 -26.91 4.48
CA VAL A 233 -44.69 -25.62 4.18
C VAL A 233 -46.21 -25.59 4.42
N GLN A 234 -46.61 -25.12 5.62
CA GLN A 234 -47.67 -24.13 5.91
C GLN A 234 -47.54 -23.73 7.42
N GLN A 235 -47.35 -22.45 7.76
CA GLN A 235 -48.37 -21.44 8.12
C GLN A 235 -49.31 -21.81 9.29
N GLN A 236 -49.06 -21.25 10.49
CA GLN A 236 -49.85 -20.14 11.06
C GLN A 236 -49.18 -19.54 12.33
N GLN A 237 -49.87 -18.61 13.01
CA GLN A 237 -49.33 -17.74 14.07
C GLN A 237 -49.45 -18.36 15.47
N THR A 238 -48.47 -18.12 16.35
CA THR A 238 -48.66 -17.72 17.77
C THR A 238 -47.32 -17.50 18.50
N THR A 239 -47.38 -16.74 19.61
CA THR A 239 -46.38 -16.65 20.68
C THR A 239 -47.14 -16.65 22.03
N PRO A 240 -46.51 -16.89 23.20
CA PRO A 240 -45.09 -17.20 23.45
C PRO A 240 -44.88 -18.53 24.19
N GLY A 241 -43.62 -18.97 24.33
CA GLY A 241 -43.25 -20.08 25.21
C GLY A 241 -41.73 -20.23 25.31
N ALA A 242 -41.21 -20.52 26.50
CA ALA A 242 -39.78 -20.70 26.74
C ALA A 242 -39.54 -21.97 27.57
N GLN A 243 -38.60 -22.81 27.13
CA GLN A 243 -37.83 -23.66 28.03
C GLN A 243 -36.52 -24.13 27.39
N GLN A 244 -35.64 -24.66 28.23
CA GLN A 244 -34.30 -25.10 27.88
C GLN A 244 -34.29 -26.62 27.67
N GLN A 245 -33.35 -27.12 26.86
CA GLN A 245 -32.49 -28.20 27.34
C GLN A 245 -31.13 -28.20 26.65
N GLN A 246 -30.15 -28.75 27.36
CA GLN A 246 -28.80 -29.05 26.88
C GLN A 246 -28.77 -30.50 26.39
N VAL A 247 -27.73 -30.89 25.64
CA VAL A 247 -26.82 -32.00 26.00
C VAL A 247 -25.65 -32.12 25.00
N ALA A 248 -24.57 -32.74 25.49
CA ALA A 248 -23.36 -33.31 24.90
C ALA A 248 -23.35 -33.73 23.40
N GLN A 249 -22.22 -34.00 22.73
CA GLN A 249 -20.78 -33.75 22.97
C GLN A 249 -20.00 -34.02 21.65
N GLY A 250 -18.72 -33.63 21.61
CA GLY A 250 -17.72 -34.36 20.83
C GLY A 250 -17.46 -33.90 19.39
N THR A 251 -16.32 -33.25 19.17
CA THR A 251 -15.52 -33.46 17.95
C THR A 251 -14.04 -33.21 18.25
N GLN A 252 -13.17 -33.94 17.55
CA GLN A 252 -11.76 -34.13 17.89
C GLN A 252 -10.86 -32.92 17.58
N GLN A 253 -9.65 -32.92 18.14
CA GLN A 253 -8.66 -31.85 17.93
C GLN A 253 -8.01 -31.91 16.54
N ALA A 254 -7.78 -30.75 15.93
CA ALA A 254 -6.89 -30.59 14.79
C ALA A 254 -6.07 -29.28 14.92
N TRP A 255 -4.77 -29.36 14.63
CA TRP A 255 -3.80 -28.26 14.82
C TRP A 255 -3.65 -27.40 13.55
N PRO A 256 -3.34 -26.10 13.70
CA PRO A 256 -2.53 -25.42 12.68
C PRO A 256 -1.41 -24.51 13.24
N SER A 257 -0.18 -24.78 12.81
CA SER A 257 1.04 -24.04 13.17
C SER A 257 1.01 -22.57 12.74
N ARG A 258 1.21 -21.63 13.69
CA ARG A 258 1.12 -20.18 13.45
C ARG A 258 2.49 -19.48 13.40
N GLY A 259 3.11 -19.46 12.21
CA GLY A 259 4.20 -18.53 11.91
C GLY A 259 3.75 -17.07 12.10
N THR A 260 4.50 -16.27 12.86
CA THR A 260 4.07 -14.93 13.28
C THR A 260 4.90 -13.84 12.60
N GLN A 261 4.30 -13.11 11.65
CA GLN A 261 4.90 -11.91 11.06
C GLN A 261 4.46 -10.63 11.76
N GLN A 262 5.23 -9.56 11.55
CA GLN A 262 4.93 -8.23 12.08
C GLN A 262 3.64 -7.67 11.43
N GLN A 263 2.72 -7.20 12.27
CA GLN A 263 1.43 -6.65 11.83
C GLN A 263 1.64 -5.40 10.98
N GLN A 264 1.13 -5.41 9.74
CA GLN A 264 0.94 -4.20 8.95
C GLN A 264 -0.36 -3.52 9.38
N THR A 265 -0.30 -2.62 10.36
CA THR A 265 -1.42 -1.71 10.69
C THR A 265 -1.46 -0.51 9.72
N THR A 266 -1.53 -0.80 8.43
CA THR A 266 -1.73 0.20 7.37
C THR A 266 -3.23 0.48 7.20
N PRO A 267 -3.73 1.68 7.55
CA PRO A 267 -5.12 2.02 7.30
C PRO A 267 -5.40 2.13 5.80
N SER A 268 -6.59 1.70 5.38
CA SER A 268 -7.08 1.74 3.99
C SER A 268 -7.47 3.16 3.55
N MET A 269 -6.49 4.08 3.58
CA MET A 269 -6.70 5.47 3.18
C MET A 269 -6.86 5.61 1.66
N GLN A 270 -8.11 5.77 1.22
CA GLN A 270 -8.42 6.33 -0.09
C GLN A 270 -8.00 7.81 -0.11
N GLN A 271 -6.89 8.14 -0.77
CA GLN A 271 -6.57 9.53 -1.13
C GLN A 271 -7.71 10.06 -2.01
N GLN A 272 -8.45 11.06 -1.53
CA GLN A 272 -9.40 11.79 -2.35
C GLN A 272 -8.61 12.75 -3.24
N GLN A 273 -8.59 12.48 -4.55
CA GLN A 273 -8.15 13.47 -5.52
C GLN A 273 -9.11 14.68 -5.42
N VAL A 274 -8.55 15.84 -5.11
CA VAL A 274 -9.22 17.14 -5.21
C VAL A 274 -8.46 17.94 -6.26
N SER A 275 -8.96 17.90 -7.49
CA SER A 275 -8.51 18.78 -8.55
C SER A 275 -9.03 20.20 -8.27
N GLN A 276 -8.16 21.06 -7.75
CA GLN A 276 -8.36 22.51 -7.73
C GLN A 276 -7.22 23.17 -8.51
N GLY A 277 -7.42 23.22 -9.84
CA GLY A 277 -6.62 24.04 -10.74
C GLY A 277 -7.48 25.21 -11.20
N THR A 278 -7.35 26.35 -10.54
CA THR A 278 -7.99 27.61 -10.97
C THR A 278 -7.18 28.77 -10.40
N GLN A 279 -6.32 29.37 -11.22
CA GLN A 279 -5.67 30.62 -10.86
C GLN A 279 -6.73 31.73 -10.88
N GLN A 280 -6.92 32.42 -9.76
CA GLN A 280 -7.57 33.73 -9.76
C GLN A 280 -6.48 34.80 -9.67
N VAL A 281 -6.30 35.54 -10.77
CA VAL A 281 -5.50 36.77 -10.77
C VAL A 281 -6.32 37.83 -10.04
N LEU A 282 -5.79 38.33 -8.92
CA LEU A 282 -6.36 39.47 -8.20
C LEU A 282 -5.64 40.75 -8.66
N PRO A 283 -6.37 41.74 -9.23
CA PRO A 283 -5.80 43.06 -9.50
C PRO A 283 -5.66 43.85 -8.20
N ALA A 284 -4.62 44.69 -8.10
CA ALA A 284 -4.38 45.50 -6.92
C ALA A 284 -5.29 46.75 -6.86
N ARG A 285 -5.97 46.94 -5.72
CA ARG A 285 -6.40 48.24 -5.19
C ARG A 285 -6.25 48.21 -3.67
N GLY A 286 -5.81 49.32 -3.08
CA GLY A 286 -5.65 49.47 -1.62
C GLY A 286 -6.69 50.42 -1.03
N VAL A 287 -6.24 51.18 -0.02
CA VAL A 287 -6.93 52.27 0.72
C VAL A 287 -7.60 51.87 2.05
N GLN A 288 -6.98 52.40 3.11
CA GLN A 288 -7.47 52.78 4.45
C GLN A 288 -7.98 51.75 5.47
N GLN A 289 -7.49 51.98 6.70
CA GLN A 289 -8.06 51.53 7.97
C GLN A 289 -9.16 52.52 8.39
N GLN A 290 -10.13 52.06 9.17
CA GLN A 290 -10.77 52.86 10.22
C GLN A 290 -10.96 52.02 11.48
N GLN A 291 -10.93 52.67 12.65
CA GLN A 291 -11.00 52.05 13.97
C GLN A 291 -12.36 52.28 14.61
N THR A 292 -12.95 51.24 15.21
CA THR A 292 -13.99 51.38 16.26
C THR A 292 -13.85 50.27 17.31
N THR A 293 -13.36 50.63 18.49
CA THR A 293 -13.55 49.95 19.78
C THR A 293 -14.83 50.50 20.47
N PRO A 294 -15.33 50.03 21.66
CA PRO A 294 -14.69 49.15 22.64
C PRO A 294 -15.57 48.07 23.34
N SER A 295 -14.90 47.22 24.14
CA SER A 295 -15.43 46.49 25.33
C SER A 295 -16.47 45.36 25.08
N ALA A 296 -16.73 44.40 25.99
CA ALA A 296 -16.22 44.18 27.35
C ALA A 296 -16.09 42.66 27.72
N GLN A 297 -15.31 42.37 28.76
CA GLN A 297 -15.38 41.27 29.77
C GLN A 297 -16.23 40.01 29.46
N GLN A 298 -15.79 38.77 29.71
CA GLN A 298 -15.46 38.19 31.04
C GLN A 298 -14.64 36.89 30.93
N ALA A 299 -13.86 36.57 31.96
CA ALA A 299 -13.13 35.30 32.11
C ALA A 299 -13.72 34.43 33.25
N TRP A 300 -13.57 33.11 33.16
CA TRP A 300 -14.06 32.17 34.17
C TRP A 300 -13.01 31.86 35.25
N PRO A 301 -13.41 31.57 36.51
CA PRO A 301 -12.52 31.64 37.68
C PRO A 301 -11.77 30.34 37.99
N SER A 302 -10.79 30.44 38.89
CA SER A 302 -10.21 29.31 39.62
C SER A 302 -9.88 29.72 41.06
N ARG A 303 -10.39 28.98 42.05
CA ARG A 303 -9.84 28.95 43.42
C ARG A 303 -8.68 27.94 43.40
N GLY A 304 -7.57 28.09 44.15
CA GLY A 304 -7.35 28.92 45.33
C GLY A 304 -7.59 28.11 46.62
N THR A 305 -6.90 28.35 47.72
CA THR A 305 -5.78 29.30 48.02
C THR A 305 -4.42 28.70 47.59
N GLN A 306 -3.20 29.03 48.05
CA GLN A 306 -2.58 29.97 49.02
C GLN A 306 -1.09 30.18 48.56
N GLN A 307 -0.25 31.10 49.05
CA GLN A 307 -0.37 32.04 50.18
C GLN A 307 0.21 33.44 49.86
N GLN A 308 1.45 33.73 50.29
CA GLN A 308 2.06 35.06 50.49
C GLN A 308 3.60 34.93 50.31
N GLN A 309 4.42 35.98 50.11
CA GLN A 309 4.31 37.44 50.31
C GLN A 309 5.08 38.13 49.15
N SER A 310 4.54 39.14 48.46
CA SER A 310 4.88 40.59 48.58
C SER A 310 6.36 40.97 48.40
N ALA A 311 6.75 42.03 47.65
CA ALA A 311 6.00 42.93 46.76
C ALA A 311 6.95 43.80 45.90
N HIS A 312 6.38 44.56 44.95
CA HIS A 312 6.91 45.80 44.34
C HIS A 312 8.20 45.73 43.48
N SER A 313 8.41 46.57 42.46
CA SER A 313 7.50 47.44 41.66
C SER A 313 8.20 47.88 40.36
N SER A 314 7.55 48.72 39.53
CA SER A 314 8.10 49.87 38.76
C SER A 314 9.55 49.82 38.18
N GLN A 315 9.85 50.22 36.94
CA GLN A 315 9.07 51.00 35.96
C GLN A 315 9.74 50.99 34.55
N GLN A 316 8.92 51.23 33.52
CA GLN A 316 9.10 52.03 32.28
C GLN A 316 10.48 52.32 31.60
N ALA A 317 10.37 52.76 30.34
CA ALA A 317 11.33 53.54 29.52
C ALA A 317 12.39 52.79 28.68
N SER A 318 12.10 52.70 27.38
CA SER A 318 13.08 52.79 26.27
C SER A 318 13.52 54.28 26.12
N PRO A 319 14.60 54.69 25.38
CA PRO A 319 14.91 54.22 24.02
C PRO A 319 16.40 54.19 23.51
N ALA A 320 16.58 53.48 22.39
CA ALA A 320 17.38 53.76 21.18
C ALA A 320 18.79 54.46 21.17
N ARG A 321 19.72 53.80 20.43
CA ARG A 321 20.81 54.31 19.55
C ARG A 321 22.13 54.86 20.16
N GLY A 322 23.23 54.67 19.39
CA GLY A 322 24.62 55.07 19.68
C GLY A 322 25.44 53.93 20.33
N VAL A 323 26.48 53.28 19.78
CA VAL A 323 27.54 53.54 18.77
C VAL A 323 28.80 54.24 19.33
N GLN A 324 29.96 53.57 19.15
CA GLN A 324 31.35 53.99 19.48
C GLN A 324 31.72 54.14 20.98
N GLN A 325 32.99 54.11 21.41
CA GLN A 325 34.12 53.20 21.08
C GLN A 325 35.27 53.43 22.09
N GLN A 326 36.09 52.40 22.40
CA GLN A 326 37.31 52.49 23.25
C GLN A 326 37.05 52.90 24.73
N GLN A 327 37.84 52.53 25.75
CA GLN A 327 39.25 52.07 25.85
C GLN A 327 39.41 51.08 27.04
N SER A 328 40.62 50.54 27.28
CA SER A 328 40.95 49.69 28.45
C SER A 328 42.23 50.21 29.14
N PRO A 329 42.56 49.79 30.39
CA PRO A 329 43.59 48.74 30.50
C PRO A 329 43.54 47.83 31.76
N HIS A 330 44.29 46.71 31.70
CA HIS A 330 44.71 45.78 32.79
C HIS A 330 43.59 45.04 33.58
N GLY A 331 43.73 43.79 34.04
CA GLY A 331 44.78 42.76 33.91
C GLY A 331 44.81 41.86 35.17
N THR A 332 44.56 40.54 35.14
CA THR A 332 45.45 39.51 34.58
C THR A 332 44.89 38.07 34.71
N LYS A 333 45.45 37.13 33.92
CA LYS A 333 45.60 35.67 34.16
C LYS A 333 44.35 34.78 34.44
N LYS A 334 43.98 33.96 33.44
CA LYS A 334 43.68 32.51 33.63
C LYS A 334 43.97 31.71 32.35
N ARG A 335 44.19 30.38 32.49
CA ARG A 335 44.60 29.45 31.40
C ARG A 335 43.40 29.04 30.51
N PRO A 336 43.63 28.52 29.29
CA PRO A 336 42.57 28.28 28.31
C PRO A 336 41.85 26.94 28.49
N GLN A 337 40.61 26.88 27.99
CA GLN A 337 40.04 25.65 27.42
C GLN A 337 39.62 25.93 25.98
N ILE A 338 40.02 25.06 25.06
CA ILE A 338 39.66 25.11 23.65
C ILE A 338 38.37 24.31 23.48
N TYR A 339 37.35 24.95 22.90
CA TYR A 339 36.21 24.27 22.30
C TYR A 339 36.14 24.69 20.83
N GLU A 340 36.46 23.78 19.93
CA GLU A 340 36.32 24.00 18.49
C GLU A 340 34.86 23.77 18.09
N ASP A 341 34.19 24.82 17.59
CA ASP A 341 32.89 24.69 16.94
C ASP A 341 33.06 24.02 15.58
N VAL A 342 32.91 22.68 15.54
CA VAL A 342 32.95 21.87 14.32
C VAL A 342 31.65 22.02 13.51
N ALA A 343 31.32 23.27 13.18
CA ALA A 343 30.25 23.64 12.26
C ALA A 343 30.70 23.39 10.82
N ILE A 344 30.65 22.13 10.36
CA ILE A 344 31.13 21.75 9.03
C ILE A 344 30.23 22.30 7.91
N LEU A 345 30.44 23.57 7.57
CA LEU A 345 30.25 24.06 6.21
C LEU A 345 31.24 23.31 5.31
N VAL A 346 30.78 22.21 4.71
CA VAL A 346 31.54 21.53 3.66
C VAL A 346 31.52 22.46 2.44
N PRO A 347 32.64 23.09 2.03
CA PRO A 347 32.67 23.76 0.73
C PRO A 347 32.39 22.70 -0.33
N VAL A 348 31.60 23.04 -1.36
CA VAL A 348 31.19 22.08 -2.39
C VAL A 348 32.43 21.59 -3.14
N ARG A 349 32.99 20.47 -2.67
CA ARG A 349 34.10 19.79 -3.32
C ARG A 349 33.57 19.23 -4.63
N SER A 350 33.92 19.89 -5.73
CA SER A 350 33.89 19.30 -7.06
C SER A 350 34.56 17.93 -7.03
N TRP A 351 34.23 17.06 -7.99
CA TRP A 351 35.01 15.85 -8.16
C TRP A 351 36.50 16.20 -8.34
N PRO A 352 37.43 15.49 -7.67
CA PRO A 352 38.84 15.84 -7.72
C PRO A 352 39.35 15.76 -9.16
N LEU A 353 40.05 16.83 -9.59
CA LEU A 353 40.65 16.97 -10.91
C LEU A 353 41.93 16.11 -11.02
N GLY A 354 41.75 14.79 -10.98
CA GLY A 354 42.79 13.81 -11.26
C GLY A 354 43.03 13.65 -12.76
N THR A 355 44.28 13.44 -13.16
CA THR A 355 44.72 13.29 -14.56
C THR A 355 43.90 12.23 -15.31
N HIS A 356 43.17 12.66 -16.34
CA HIS A 356 42.33 11.77 -17.14
C HIS A 356 43.17 10.85 -18.03
N LYS A 357 42.91 9.53 -18.00
CA LYS A 357 42.94 8.75 -19.25
C LYS A 357 41.67 9.11 -20.05
N PRO A 358 41.77 9.34 -21.37
CA PRO A 358 40.61 9.70 -22.19
C PRO A 358 39.54 8.60 -22.17
N TRP A 359 38.29 9.03 -22.31
CA TRP A 359 37.11 8.16 -22.22
C TRP A 359 36.91 7.40 -23.55
N PRO A 360 36.84 6.06 -23.56
CA PRO A 360 36.47 5.32 -24.77
C PRO A 360 35.01 5.64 -25.11
N ALA A 361 34.77 6.31 -26.23
CA ALA A 361 33.47 6.87 -26.57
C ALA A 361 32.36 5.80 -26.60
N SER A 362 31.24 6.07 -25.95
CA SER A 362 30.01 5.31 -26.18
C SER A 362 29.58 5.51 -27.64
N PRO A 363 29.22 4.46 -28.40
CA PRO A 363 28.92 4.56 -29.83
C PRO A 363 27.59 5.29 -30.16
N VAL A 364 26.93 5.88 -29.16
CA VAL A 364 25.74 6.72 -29.32
C VAL A 364 25.91 7.96 -28.42
N PRO A 365 25.98 9.18 -28.97
CA PRO A 365 25.90 10.39 -28.15
C PRO A 365 24.48 10.54 -27.58
N PRO A 366 24.30 10.87 -26.28
CA PRO A 366 22.99 11.16 -25.74
C PRO A 366 22.40 12.39 -26.43
N LYS A 367 21.07 12.40 -26.66
CA LYS A 367 20.39 13.59 -27.18
C LYS A 367 20.47 14.71 -26.14
N LEU A 368 21.37 15.67 -26.37
CA LEU A 368 21.64 16.79 -25.47
C LEU A 368 20.42 17.72 -25.38
N PHE A 369 19.73 17.69 -24.25
CA PHE A 369 18.75 18.70 -23.86
C PHE A 369 19.41 19.64 -22.84
N THR A 370 19.42 20.95 -23.10
CA THR A 370 19.79 21.96 -22.10
C THR A 370 18.59 22.29 -21.19
N SER A 371 18.87 22.81 -20.01
CA SER A 371 17.86 23.50 -19.18
C SER A 371 17.41 24.83 -19.81
N GLU A 372 18.33 25.54 -20.48
CA GLU A 372 18.09 26.86 -21.09
C GLU A 372 17.11 26.82 -22.30
N GLN A 373 16.94 25.68 -22.99
CA GLN A 373 16.03 25.52 -24.14
C GLN A 373 14.61 25.03 -23.79
N LEU A 374 14.26 25.02 -22.49
CA LEU A 374 12.89 24.73 -22.04
C LEU A 374 12.28 25.96 -21.33
N PRO A 375 11.68 26.91 -22.09
CA PRO A 375 10.90 27.99 -21.51
C PRO A 375 9.84 27.47 -20.52
N ILE A 376 9.67 28.20 -19.42
CA ILE A 376 8.67 27.94 -18.37
C ILE A 376 7.23 27.95 -18.95
N THR A 377 7.04 28.56 -20.12
CA THR A 377 5.80 28.61 -20.91
C THR A 377 5.52 27.37 -21.76
N LYS A 378 6.39 26.35 -21.79
CA LYS A 378 6.16 25.14 -22.60
C LYS A 378 5.00 24.31 -22.07
N GLY A 379 4.01 24.10 -22.95
CA GLY A 379 2.76 23.44 -22.60
C GLY A 379 2.92 21.98 -22.19
N THR A 380 2.03 21.53 -21.30
CA THR A 380 1.94 20.17 -20.74
C THR A 380 2.17 19.03 -21.75
N GLN A 381 1.74 19.22 -23.00
CA GLN A 381 1.85 18.23 -24.08
C GLN A 381 3.29 17.93 -24.52
N GLU A 382 4.21 18.91 -24.52
CA GLU A 382 5.61 18.67 -24.93
C GLU A 382 6.28 17.63 -24.02
N TYR A 383 6.08 17.74 -22.71
CA TYR A 383 6.60 16.79 -21.73
C TYR A 383 6.04 15.37 -21.91
N PHE A 384 4.80 15.20 -22.39
CA PHE A 384 4.24 13.87 -22.70
C PHE A 384 4.86 13.26 -23.98
N GLY A 385 5.35 14.09 -24.90
CA GLY A 385 6.10 13.65 -26.08
C GLY A 385 7.52 13.14 -25.77
N LEU A 386 8.06 13.46 -24.60
CA LEU A 386 9.38 12.99 -24.15
C LEU A 386 9.33 11.60 -23.46
N ILE A 387 8.15 11.11 -23.09
CA ILE A 387 8.01 9.81 -22.42
C ILE A 387 8.31 8.68 -23.42
N PRO A 388 9.19 7.72 -23.08
CA PRO A 388 9.62 6.67 -24.01
C PRO A 388 8.45 5.81 -24.51
N SER A 389 8.38 5.66 -25.83
CA SER A 389 7.40 4.79 -26.48
C SER A 389 7.82 3.32 -26.41
N LYS A 390 6.86 2.38 -26.44
CA LYS A 390 7.15 0.94 -26.52
C LYS A 390 7.85 0.62 -27.84
N THR A 391 8.87 -0.25 -27.80
CA THR A 391 9.58 -0.76 -28.98
C THR A 391 8.72 -1.74 -29.78
N SER A 392 7.81 -2.46 -29.10
CA SER A 392 6.81 -3.34 -29.71
C SER A 392 5.43 -3.16 -29.07
N HIS A 393 4.37 -3.28 -29.88
CA HIS A 393 3.00 -3.41 -29.37
C HIS A 393 2.75 -4.71 -28.58
N SER A 394 3.63 -5.72 -28.72
CA SER A 394 3.60 -6.97 -27.95
C SER A 394 4.36 -6.92 -26.62
N GLY A 395 4.96 -5.77 -26.28
CA GLY A 395 5.78 -5.60 -25.07
C GLY A 395 6.99 -6.54 -25.00
N GLY A 396 7.43 -6.84 -23.77
CA GLY A 396 8.54 -7.76 -23.50
C GLY A 396 8.23 -9.20 -23.95
N GLN A 397 9.26 -9.98 -24.24
CA GLN A 397 9.13 -11.36 -24.70
C GLN A 397 9.70 -12.40 -23.71
N ALA A 398 10.42 -11.97 -22.67
CA ALA A 398 11.03 -12.85 -21.68
C ALA A 398 10.01 -13.51 -20.74
N GLY A 399 10.29 -14.76 -20.35
CA GLY A 399 9.46 -15.53 -19.43
C GLY A 399 8.34 -16.34 -20.11
N ARG A 400 7.68 -17.19 -19.33
CA ARG A 400 6.71 -18.17 -19.83
C ARG A 400 5.35 -17.52 -20.09
N LYS A 401 4.91 -17.50 -21.35
CA LYS A 401 3.60 -16.95 -21.76
C LYS A 401 2.45 -17.74 -21.11
N ILE A 402 1.47 -17.02 -20.56
CA ILE A 402 0.24 -17.52 -19.95
C ILE A 402 -0.93 -16.55 -20.27
N ILE A 403 -2.16 -16.93 -19.92
CA ILE A 403 -3.31 -16.03 -19.85
C ILE A 403 -3.67 -15.79 -18.39
N VAL A 404 -4.13 -14.57 -18.08
CA VAL A 404 -4.74 -14.22 -16.79
C VAL A 404 -6.03 -13.45 -17.02
N GLU A 405 -6.95 -13.51 -16.05
CA GLU A 405 -8.10 -12.61 -15.99
C GLU A 405 -7.77 -11.37 -15.17
N THR A 406 -8.47 -10.27 -15.44
CA THR A 406 -8.43 -9.08 -14.59
C THR A 406 -9.84 -8.56 -14.27
N ASN A 407 -9.99 -7.86 -13.14
CA ASN A 407 -11.22 -7.21 -12.72
C ASN A 407 -11.54 -5.91 -13.50
N MET A 408 -11.00 -5.79 -14.72
CA MET A 408 -11.29 -4.74 -15.68
C MET A 408 -12.35 -5.26 -16.66
N LEU A 409 -13.53 -4.66 -16.62
CA LEU A 409 -14.67 -5.00 -17.46
C LEU A 409 -14.65 -4.12 -18.70
N LYS A 410 -14.60 -4.70 -19.90
CA LYS A 410 -14.49 -3.95 -21.15
C LYS A 410 -15.71 -3.05 -21.39
N LEU A 411 -15.47 -1.80 -21.83
CA LEU A 411 -16.54 -0.92 -22.32
C LEU A 411 -16.82 -1.23 -23.80
N ASN A 412 -18.08 -1.48 -24.13
CA ASN A 412 -18.54 -1.87 -25.46
C ASN A 412 -19.35 -0.74 -26.09
N PHE A 413 -18.74 -0.06 -27.06
CA PHE A 413 -19.35 1.02 -27.82
C PHE A 413 -19.88 0.48 -29.17
N PRO A 414 -21.19 0.58 -29.47
CA PRO A 414 -21.74 0.16 -30.76
C PRO A 414 -21.28 1.06 -31.92
N ARG A 415 -21.43 0.60 -33.16
CA ARG A 415 -20.97 1.35 -34.36
C ARG A 415 -21.58 2.76 -34.43
N ASN A 416 -22.87 2.86 -34.14
CA ASN A 416 -23.66 4.09 -34.10
C ASN A 416 -23.52 4.90 -32.79
N PHE A 417 -22.65 4.51 -31.85
CA PHE A 417 -22.41 5.28 -30.62
C PHE A 417 -22.07 6.74 -30.94
N GLN A 418 -22.71 7.68 -30.25
CA GLN A 418 -22.46 9.10 -30.41
C GLN A 418 -21.14 9.47 -29.73
N THR A 419 -20.15 9.91 -30.51
CA THR A 419 -18.80 10.19 -30.00
C THR A 419 -18.72 11.51 -29.23
N ASN A 420 -19.65 12.43 -29.47
CA ASN A 420 -19.65 13.74 -28.84
C ASN A 420 -20.51 13.71 -27.57
N ILE A 421 -19.89 13.93 -26.41
CA ILE A 421 -20.59 14.13 -25.14
C ILE A 421 -20.56 15.62 -24.81
N ILE A 422 -21.70 16.21 -24.46
CA ILE A 422 -21.76 17.63 -24.08
C ILE A 422 -21.68 17.75 -22.56
N HIS A 423 -20.82 18.65 -22.11
CA HIS A 423 -20.58 18.97 -20.70
C HIS A 423 -21.30 20.27 -20.32
N TYR A 424 -21.98 20.22 -19.17
CA TYR A 424 -22.69 21.34 -18.56
C TYR A 424 -22.09 21.61 -17.18
N ASP A 425 -21.83 22.88 -16.87
CA ASP A 425 -21.69 23.32 -15.47
C ASP A 425 -23.09 23.39 -14.84
N VAL A 426 -23.14 23.04 -13.57
CA VAL A 426 -24.34 22.99 -12.75
C VAL A 426 -24.07 23.83 -11.52
N ASP A 427 -24.79 24.93 -11.36
CA ASP A 427 -24.77 25.71 -10.12
C ASP A 427 -26.06 25.48 -9.35
N ILE A 428 -25.94 25.24 -8.04
CA ILE A 428 -27.08 24.98 -7.15
C ILE A 428 -26.88 25.81 -5.88
N VAL A 429 -27.80 26.74 -5.65
CA VAL A 429 -27.79 27.66 -4.52
C VAL A 429 -29.00 27.35 -3.62
N PRO A 430 -28.80 27.05 -2.32
CA PRO A 430 -27.52 26.93 -1.60
C PRO A 430 -26.77 25.62 -1.90
N ASP A 431 -25.43 25.67 -1.90
CA ASP A 431 -24.56 24.50 -2.17
C ASP A 431 -24.55 23.43 -1.05
N LYS A 432 -25.34 23.62 0.02
CA LYS A 432 -25.35 22.83 1.26
C LYS A 432 -26.78 22.65 1.81
N PRO A 433 -27.07 21.50 2.44
CA PRO A 433 -26.18 20.35 2.59
C PRO A 433 -26.11 19.49 1.31
N LYS A 434 -24.91 19.02 0.97
CA LYS A 434 -24.59 18.40 -0.33
C LYS A 434 -25.32 17.08 -0.65
N CYS A 435 -26.11 16.55 0.29
CA CYS A 435 -26.97 15.39 0.08
C CYS A 435 -28.17 15.68 -0.84
N PHE A 436 -28.69 16.92 -0.88
CA PHE A 436 -29.86 17.24 -1.70
C PHE A 436 -29.54 17.51 -3.18
N LEU A 437 -28.30 17.84 -3.53
CA LEU A 437 -27.92 18.28 -4.89
C LEU A 437 -28.33 17.29 -5.99
N ARG A 438 -28.26 15.97 -5.72
CA ARG A 438 -28.72 14.93 -6.66
C ARG A 438 -30.24 14.86 -6.81
N ALA A 439 -31.00 15.16 -5.75
CA ALA A 439 -32.46 15.25 -5.83
C ALA A 439 -32.87 16.51 -6.61
N VAL A 440 -32.26 17.66 -6.31
CA VAL A 440 -32.49 18.93 -7.05
C VAL A 440 -32.26 18.74 -8.55
N PHE A 441 -31.17 18.05 -8.93
CA PHE A 441 -30.88 17.74 -10.33
C PHE A 441 -31.91 16.80 -10.99
N GLU A 442 -32.43 15.79 -10.27
CA GLU A 442 -33.43 14.89 -10.82
C GLU A 442 -34.81 15.55 -10.97
N GLU A 443 -35.22 16.42 -10.03
CA GLU A 443 -36.45 17.21 -10.21
C GLU A 443 -36.32 18.20 -11.38
N PHE A 444 -35.18 18.88 -11.52
CA PHE A 444 -34.88 19.67 -12.73
C PHE A 444 -34.96 18.82 -14.01
N ARG A 445 -34.41 17.59 -13.98
CA ARG A 445 -34.43 16.67 -15.12
C ARG A 445 -35.86 16.27 -15.49
N LYS A 446 -36.73 16.03 -14.52
CA LYS A 446 -38.16 15.72 -14.76
C LYS A 446 -38.90 16.87 -15.43
N ILE A 447 -38.57 18.12 -15.11
CA ILE A 447 -39.23 19.30 -15.71
C ILE A 447 -38.67 19.56 -17.13
N HIS A 448 -37.36 19.83 -17.26
CA HIS A 448 -36.77 20.35 -18.51
C HIS A 448 -36.18 19.30 -19.43
N CYS A 449 -35.96 18.08 -18.94
CA CYS A 449 -35.24 17.02 -19.64
C CYS A 449 -36.04 15.71 -19.69
N LEU A 450 -37.38 15.78 -19.75
CA LEU A 450 -38.33 14.64 -19.72
C LEU A 450 -37.82 13.36 -20.42
N LYS A 451 -37.39 13.48 -21.69
CA LYS A 451 -36.93 12.36 -22.54
C LYS A 451 -35.42 12.11 -22.52
N ARG A 452 -34.64 12.82 -21.68
CA ARG A 452 -33.18 12.72 -21.54
C ARG A 452 -32.80 12.24 -20.14
N HIS A 453 -31.64 11.59 -20.02
CA HIS A 453 -31.13 11.04 -18.75
C HIS A 453 -29.67 11.44 -18.46
N PRO A 454 -29.35 12.76 -18.48
CA PRO A 454 -28.00 13.28 -18.32
C PRO A 454 -27.35 12.87 -16.98
N ALA A 455 -26.05 12.62 -17.01
CA ALA A 455 -25.28 12.14 -15.87
C ALA A 455 -24.63 13.27 -15.08
N PHE A 456 -25.10 13.49 -13.85
CA PHE A 456 -24.55 14.46 -12.89
C PHE A 456 -23.57 13.83 -11.87
N ASP A 457 -22.49 14.55 -11.56
CA ASP A 457 -21.46 14.19 -10.57
C ASP A 457 -21.92 14.39 -9.11
N GLY A 458 -23.00 15.15 -8.87
CA GLY A 458 -23.49 15.48 -7.52
C GLY A 458 -22.82 16.71 -6.91
N ARG A 459 -22.19 17.56 -7.73
CA ARG A 459 -21.54 18.80 -7.33
C ARG A 459 -21.76 19.93 -8.35
N LYS A 460 -21.18 19.80 -9.54
CA LYS A 460 -21.09 20.86 -10.57
C LYS A 460 -21.02 20.36 -12.02
N ASN A 461 -20.77 19.08 -12.28
CA ASN A 461 -20.55 18.59 -13.65
C ASN A 461 -21.68 17.65 -14.08
N ALA A 462 -22.43 18.04 -15.11
CA ALA A 462 -23.38 17.18 -15.79
C ALA A 462 -22.97 16.92 -17.24
N TYR A 463 -23.35 15.76 -17.77
CA TYR A 463 -23.02 15.32 -19.13
C TYR A 463 -24.26 14.76 -19.84
N SER A 464 -24.37 14.97 -21.14
CA SER A 464 -25.41 14.38 -22.01
C SER A 464 -24.83 13.88 -23.34
N GLY A 465 -25.53 12.96 -24.00
CA GLY A 465 -25.13 12.41 -25.31
C GLY A 465 -25.56 13.26 -26.51
N ASN A 466 -26.49 14.20 -26.30
CA ASN A 466 -26.89 15.24 -27.26
C ASN A 466 -27.19 16.52 -26.49
N ASP A 467 -27.47 17.62 -27.20
CA ASP A 467 -27.90 18.84 -26.53
C ASP A 467 -29.22 18.63 -25.77
N LEU A 468 -29.31 19.25 -24.59
CA LEU A 468 -30.52 19.25 -23.79
C LEU A 468 -31.58 20.17 -24.43
N PRO A 469 -32.88 20.07 -24.07
CA PRO A 469 -33.95 20.74 -24.83
C PRO A 469 -33.90 22.29 -24.89
N PHE A 470 -33.02 22.92 -24.12
CA PHE A 470 -32.73 24.36 -24.12
C PHE A 470 -31.43 24.75 -24.87
N GLY A 471 -30.79 23.80 -25.55
CA GLY A 471 -29.66 24.04 -26.46
C GLY A 471 -28.44 24.68 -25.80
N ASN A 472 -28.06 25.87 -26.26
CA ASN A 472 -26.92 26.64 -25.76
C ASN A 472 -27.28 27.59 -24.61
N GLU A 473 -28.56 27.76 -24.28
CA GLU A 473 -28.99 28.69 -23.24
C GLU A 473 -28.65 28.18 -21.84
N SER A 474 -28.58 29.11 -20.87
CA SER A 474 -28.40 28.75 -19.45
C SER A 474 -29.76 28.60 -18.80
N LYS A 475 -30.22 27.37 -18.59
CA LYS A 475 -31.55 27.11 -18.06
C LYS A 475 -31.54 27.13 -16.53
N VAL A 476 -32.26 28.10 -15.98
CA VAL A 476 -32.48 28.30 -14.54
C VAL A 476 -33.85 27.75 -14.14
N GLU A 477 -33.96 27.18 -12.95
CA GLU A 477 -35.22 26.77 -12.32
C GLU A 477 -35.14 26.85 -10.79
N GLU A 478 -36.28 26.98 -10.11
CA GLU A 478 -36.38 26.87 -8.65
C GLU A 478 -37.10 25.58 -8.25
N ILE A 479 -36.46 24.79 -7.38
CA ILE A 479 -36.79 23.39 -7.10
C ILE A 479 -36.96 23.19 -5.60
N ASP A 480 -38.15 22.79 -5.17
CA ASP A 480 -38.41 22.36 -3.79
C ASP A 480 -38.07 20.87 -3.60
N VAL A 481 -37.25 20.57 -2.59
CA VAL A 481 -36.95 19.20 -2.16
C VAL A 481 -37.39 19.02 -0.70
N PHE A 482 -38.21 18.00 -0.44
CA PHE A 482 -38.67 17.68 0.91
C PHE A 482 -37.55 17.08 1.78
N ASP A 483 -37.15 17.81 2.81
CA ASP A 483 -36.20 17.39 3.82
C ASP A 483 -36.87 16.49 4.87
N LYS A 484 -36.75 15.17 4.68
CA LYS A 484 -37.28 14.15 5.60
C LYS A 484 -36.67 14.21 7.02
N GLU A 485 -35.51 14.84 7.22
CA GLU A 485 -34.86 14.95 8.53
C GLU A 485 -35.43 16.11 9.36
N HIS A 486 -35.83 17.20 8.68
CA HIS A 486 -36.42 18.39 9.30
C HIS A 486 -37.92 18.58 9.03
N GLN A 487 -38.55 17.65 8.29
CA GLN A 487 -39.99 17.63 7.94
C GLN A 487 -40.48 18.94 7.29
N LYS A 488 -39.74 19.43 6.30
CA LYS A 488 -40.08 20.67 5.56
C LYS A 488 -39.53 20.66 4.13
N ASN A 489 -40.10 21.47 3.25
CA ASN A 489 -39.47 21.77 1.96
C ASN A 489 -38.19 22.61 2.15
N ARG A 490 -37.29 22.47 1.19
CA ARG A 490 -36.14 23.36 0.95
C ARG A 490 -36.11 23.72 -0.52
N THR A 491 -36.25 25.00 -0.81
CA THR A 491 -36.10 25.55 -2.17
C THR A 491 -34.62 25.66 -2.51
N PHE A 492 -34.26 25.26 -3.74
CA PHE A 492 -32.94 25.40 -4.32
C PHE A 492 -33.07 26.02 -5.71
N LYS A 493 -32.29 27.06 -5.99
CA LYS A 493 -32.14 27.59 -7.34
C LYS A 493 -31.06 26.80 -8.07
N ILE A 494 -31.39 26.21 -9.21
CA ILE A 494 -30.47 25.44 -10.04
C ILE A 494 -30.30 26.11 -11.41
N CYS A 495 -29.07 26.14 -11.92
CA CYS A 495 -28.73 26.62 -13.25
C CYS A 495 -27.89 25.56 -13.96
N LEU A 496 -28.30 25.15 -15.17
CA LEU A 496 -27.49 24.34 -16.08
C LEU A 496 -27.01 25.21 -17.25
N LYS A 497 -25.70 25.21 -17.51
CA LYS A 497 -25.09 25.93 -18.63
C LYS A 497 -24.17 25.00 -19.42
N LYS A 498 -24.38 24.90 -20.73
CA LYS A 498 -23.48 24.20 -21.66
C LYS A 498 -22.10 24.89 -21.67
N VAL A 499 -21.02 24.11 -21.51
CA VAL A 499 -19.64 24.65 -21.41
C VAL A 499 -18.64 24.01 -22.37
N ALA A 500 -18.80 22.74 -22.76
CA ALA A 500 -17.88 22.08 -23.69
C ALA A 500 -18.55 20.93 -24.46
N VAL A 501 -17.94 20.54 -25.58
CA VAL A 501 -18.18 19.27 -26.27
C VAL A 501 -16.91 18.43 -26.17
N LEU A 502 -17.05 17.20 -25.69
CA LEU A 502 -15.98 16.24 -25.45
C LEU A 502 -16.05 15.13 -26.51
N ASP A 503 -14.99 14.98 -27.30
CA ASP A 503 -14.91 13.91 -28.30
C ASP A 503 -14.39 12.59 -27.69
N LEU A 504 -15.07 11.50 -28.01
CA LEU A 504 -14.73 10.10 -27.71
C LEU A 504 -14.42 9.27 -28.96
N SER A 505 -14.29 9.87 -30.15
CA SER A 505 -13.95 9.15 -31.40
C SER A 505 -12.67 8.32 -31.28
N TRP A 506 -11.70 8.83 -30.51
CA TRP A 506 -10.44 8.17 -30.18
C TRP A 506 -10.60 6.84 -29.41
N LEU A 507 -11.76 6.58 -28.79
CA LEU A 507 -12.10 5.29 -28.18
C LEU A 507 -12.58 4.24 -29.20
N LYS A 508 -13.14 4.65 -30.35
CA LYS A 508 -13.57 3.71 -31.41
C LYS A 508 -12.40 3.17 -32.22
N ASN A 509 -11.39 4.01 -32.47
CA ASN A 509 -10.34 3.75 -33.47
C ASN A 509 -9.13 2.98 -32.93
N GLY A 510 -9.13 2.59 -31.65
CA GLY A 510 -8.11 1.75 -31.03
C GLY A 510 -6.73 2.42 -30.88
N SER A 511 -5.72 1.58 -30.59
CA SER A 511 -4.36 1.99 -30.20
C SER A 511 -3.78 3.18 -30.98
N GLY A 512 -3.88 3.16 -32.32
CA GLY A 512 -3.25 4.13 -33.22
C GLY A 512 -3.70 5.59 -33.08
N THR A 513 -4.89 5.84 -32.52
CA THR A 513 -5.36 7.22 -32.21
C THR A 513 -5.18 7.61 -30.76
N ILE A 514 -5.14 6.65 -29.82
CA ILE A 514 -5.02 6.95 -28.38
C ILE A 514 -3.71 7.72 -28.08
N GLY A 515 -2.65 7.49 -28.86
CA GLY A 515 -1.41 8.26 -28.77
C GLY A 515 -1.52 9.75 -29.16
N LYS A 516 -2.47 10.14 -30.03
CA LYS A 516 -2.48 11.45 -30.71
C LYS A 516 -3.26 12.57 -30.03
N PHE A 517 -4.20 12.24 -29.14
CA PHE A 517 -5.06 13.24 -28.50
C PHE A 517 -4.40 13.89 -27.27
N ASP A 518 -4.76 15.14 -27.00
CA ASP A 518 -4.37 15.90 -25.81
C ASP A 518 -4.67 15.14 -24.50
N ASN A 519 -3.76 15.22 -23.52
CA ASN A 519 -3.93 14.54 -22.24
C ASN A 519 -4.97 15.22 -21.34
N GLU A 520 -5.13 16.54 -21.38
CA GLU A 520 -6.15 17.20 -20.55
C GLU A 520 -7.56 16.83 -21.03
N THR A 521 -7.78 16.85 -22.35
CA THR A 521 -9.01 16.40 -23.02
C THR A 521 -9.29 14.93 -22.73
N LYS A 522 -8.29 14.04 -22.80
CA LYS A 522 -8.45 12.64 -22.35
C LYS A 522 -8.91 12.54 -20.89
N GLN A 523 -8.33 13.30 -19.97
CA GLN A 523 -8.74 13.28 -18.55
C GLN A 523 -10.17 13.79 -18.37
N LYS A 524 -10.60 14.83 -19.09
CA LYS A 524 -12.00 15.30 -19.12
C LYS A 524 -12.95 14.21 -19.63
N CYS A 525 -12.58 13.52 -20.71
CA CYS A 525 -13.34 12.40 -21.27
C CYS A 525 -13.43 11.19 -20.32
N ILE A 526 -12.32 10.84 -19.65
CA ILE A 526 -12.29 9.78 -18.62
C ILE A 526 -13.17 10.19 -17.42
N GLN A 527 -13.10 11.44 -16.96
CA GLN A 527 -13.95 11.97 -15.90
C GLN A 527 -15.43 11.94 -16.26
N ALA A 528 -15.79 12.27 -17.52
CA ALA A 528 -17.17 12.15 -18.00
C ALA A 528 -17.67 10.70 -17.89
N LEU A 529 -16.89 9.72 -18.36
CA LEU A 529 -17.24 8.29 -18.23
C LEU A 529 -17.30 7.82 -16.76
N ASP A 530 -16.38 8.28 -15.88
CA ASP A 530 -16.38 8.03 -14.42
C ASP A 530 -17.67 8.58 -13.75
N VAL A 531 -18.25 9.67 -14.28
CA VAL A 531 -19.52 10.25 -13.82
C VAL A 531 -20.73 9.51 -14.39
N ILE A 532 -20.71 9.17 -15.68
CA ILE A 532 -21.79 8.47 -16.39
C ILE A 532 -22.06 7.10 -15.77
N LEU A 533 -21.01 6.28 -15.62
CA LEU A 533 -21.11 4.93 -15.04
C LEU A 533 -21.47 4.95 -13.55
N ARG A 534 -21.28 6.08 -12.87
CA ARG A 534 -21.60 6.23 -11.44
C ARG A 534 -22.97 6.85 -11.17
N HIS A 535 -23.55 7.56 -12.13
CA HIS A 535 -24.73 8.41 -11.90
C HIS A 535 -25.93 7.64 -11.34
N GLY A 536 -26.40 6.61 -12.04
CA GLY A 536 -27.55 5.79 -11.61
C GLY A 536 -27.33 5.11 -10.24
N PRO A 537 -26.25 4.33 -10.05
CA PRO A 537 -25.93 3.72 -8.76
C PRO A 537 -25.76 4.72 -7.60
N ALA A 538 -25.36 5.97 -7.85
CA ALA A 538 -25.23 6.99 -6.80
C ALA A 538 -26.57 7.45 -6.17
N TYR A 539 -27.72 7.00 -6.68
CA TYR A 539 -29.03 7.13 -6.01
C TYR A 539 -29.40 5.93 -5.12
N GLN A 540 -28.82 4.75 -5.37
CA GLN A 540 -29.15 3.48 -4.70
C GLN A 540 -28.09 3.05 -3.65
N TYR A 541 -26.94 3.72 -3.63
CA TYR A 541 -25.79 3.41 -2.78
C TYR A 541 -25.25 4.68 -2.12
N ILE A 542 -24.63 4.56 -0.95
CA ILE A 542 -23.94 5.65 -0.26
C ILE A 542 -22.56 5.87 -0.91
N PRO A 543 -22.29 7.04 -1.53
CA PRO A 543 -21.03 7.29 -2.23
C PRO A 543 -19.92 7.72 -1.27
N VAL A 544 -18.78 7.04 -1.31
CA VAL A 544 -17.58 7.36 -0.51
C VAL A 544 -16.33 7.26 -1.39
N GLY A 545 -15.66 8.39 -1.64
CA GLY A 545 -14.51 8.41 -2.55
C GLY A 545 -14.91 8.00 -3.98
N ARG A 546 -14.25 6.97 -4.54
CA ARG A 546 -14.66 6.26 -5.77
C ARG A 546 -15.52 5.00 -5.52
N SER A 547 -15.87 4.73 -4.26
CA SER A 547 -16.67 3.57 -3.86
C SER A 547 -18.15 3.91 -3.65
N LEU A 548 -18.97 2.87 -3.68
CA LEU A 548 -20.40 2.84 -3.42
C LEU A 548 -20.66 1.76 -2.36
N PHE A 549 -21.41 2.08 -1.31
CA PHE A 549 -21.69 1.18 -0.19
C PHE A 549 -23.20 1.03 0.05
N GLN A 550 -23.62 -0.15 0.51
CA GLN A 550 -24.97 -0.43 0.98
C GLN A 550 -24.91 -1.07 2.37
N PRO A 551 -26.01 -1.04 3.15
CA PRO A 551 -26.11 -1.82 4.38
C PRO A 551 -25.83 -3.31 4.10
N PRO A 552 -25.14 -4.03 5.00
CA PRO A 552 -24.82 -5.44 4.79
C PRO A 552 -26.07 -6.32 4.78
N GLU A 553 -26.29 -7.04 3.67
CA GLU A 553 -27.33 -8.07 3.56
C GLU A 553 -26.99 -9.27 4.49
N GLY A 554 -27.86 -9.55 5.48
CA GLY A 554 -27.69 -10.70 6.37
C GLY A 554 -26.71 -10.47 7.52
N ARG A 555 -25.57 -11.16 7.52
CA ARG A 555 -24.64 -11.15 8.67
C ARG A 555 -23.86 -9.83 8.75
N VAL A 556 -24.28 -8.96 9.67
CA VAL A 556 -23.48 -7.81 10.12
C VAL A 556 -22.19 -8.31 10.79
N VAL A 557 -21.05 -7.69 10.44
CA VAL A 557 -19.74 -8.04 11.04
C VAL A 557 -19.20 -6.85 11.82
N SER A 558 -19.32 -6.90 13.15
CA SER A 558 -18.87 -5.81 14.02
C SER A 558 -17.35 -5.74 14.14
N LEU A 559 -16.82 -4.56 13.80
CA LEU A 559 -15.43 -4.17 14.02
C LEU A 559 -15.17 -3.77 15.49
N SER A 560 -16.21 -3.76 16.34
CA SER A 560 -16.25 -3.26 17.74
C SER A 560 -15.90 -1.77 17.90
N ASN A 561 -16.19 -1.24 19.09
CA ASN A 561 -16.15 0.18 19.43
C ASN A 561 -17.09 0.98 18.51
N GLY A 562 -18.32 0.47 18.34
CA GLY A 562 -19.40 1.13 17.60
C GLY A 562 -19.29 1.16 16.08
N LEU A 563 -18.44 0.33 15.46
CA LEU A 563 -18.34 0.21 14.01
C LEU A 563 -18.74 -1.17 13.51
N ASP A 564 -19.48 -1.21 12.40
CA ASP A 564 -19.73 -2.39 11.58
C ASP A 564 -19.03 -2.30 10.23
N LEU A 565 -18.61 -3.45 9.71
CA LEU A 565 -18.04 -3.58 8.39
C LEU A 565 -19.13 -3.57 7.32
N TRP A 566 -19.14 -2.53 6.49
CA TRP A 566 -19.91 -2.51 5.26
C TRP A 566 -18.99 -2.88 4.09
N VAL A 567 -19.48 -3.79 3.25
CA VAL A 567 -18.86 -4.18 1.99
C VAL A 567 -19.50 -3.34 0.88
N GLY A 568 -18.72 -2.93 -0.11
CA GLY A 568 -19.18 -2.12 -1.22
C GLY A 568 -18.37 -2.35 -2.48
N VAL A 569 -18.64 -1.53 -3.49
CA VAL A 569 -18.04 -1.64 -4.82
C VAL A 569 -17.20 -0.39 -5.08
N PHE A 570 -15.91 -0.57 -5.35
CA PHE A 570 -15.09 0.45 -5.99
C PHE A 570 -15.32 0.40 -7.50
N GLN A 571 -15.43 1.56 -8.15
CA GLN A 571 -15.41 1.67 -9.61
C GLN A 571 -14.46 2.79 -10.09
N SER A 572 -13.79 2.57 -11.22
CA SER A 572 -13.06 3.61 -11.96
C SER A 572 -12.92 3.26 -13.44
N VAL A 573 -13.08 4.23 -14.33
CA VAL A 573 -12.70 4.09 -15.74
C VAL A 573 -11.16 4.03 -15.86
N VAL A 574 -10.67 3.16 -16.72
CA VAL A 574 -9.24 2.96 -17.03
C VAL A 574 -9.09 2.78 -18.54
N ILE A 575 -8.07 3.42 -19.12
CA ILE A 575 -7.76 3.32 -20.56
C ILE A 575 -6.48 2.50 -20.73
N GLY A 576 -6.58 1.39 -21.44
CA GLY A 576 -5.43 0.66 -21.98
C GLY A 576 -5.38 0.77 -23.51
N SER A 577 -5.13 -0.33 -24.20
CA SER A 577 -5.42 -0.47 -25.65
C SER A 577 -6.91 -0.38 -25.98
N LYS A 578 -7.75 -0.70 -24.99
CA LYS A 578 -9.22 -0.65 -24.97
C LYS A 578 -9.66 0.17 -23.74
N PRO A 579 -10.86 0.78 -23.74
CA PRO A 579 -11.47 1.37 -22.56
C PRO A 579 -12.11 0.31 -21.64
N TYR A 580 -11.92 0.47 -20.32
CA TYR A 580 -12.37 -0.47 -19.30
C TYR A 580 -13.01 0.24 -18.09
N LEU A 581 -13.92 -0.47 -17.42
CA LEU A 581 -14.39 -0.17 -16.07
C LEU A 581 -13.74 -1.16 -15.08
N ASN A 582 -12.81 -0.68 -14.27
CA ASN A 582 -12.16 -1.44 -13.21
C ASN A 582 -13.06 -1.49 -11.96
N ILE A 583 -13.52 -2.69 -11.57
CA ILE A 583 -14.40 -2.91 -10.41
C ILE A 583 -13.68 -3.74 -9.33
N ASP A 584 -13.68 -3.30 -8.08
CA ASP A 584 -13.01 -4.01 -6.97
C ASP A 584 -13.85 -3.98 -5.68
N VAL A 585 -13.64 -4.94 -4.77
CA VAL A 585 -14.37 -4.99 -3.49
C VAL A 585 -13.85 -3.92 -2.53
N ALA A 586 -14.70 -2.96 -2.19
CA ALA A 586 -14.45 -1.94 -1.18
C ALA A 586 -14.93 -2.38 0.21
N HIS A 587 -14.23 -1.92 1.25
CA HIS A 587 -14.51 -2.29 2.64
C HIS A 587 -14.39 -1.03 3.51
N LYS A 588 -15.37 -0.78 4.38
CA LYS A 588 -15.38 0.41 5.23
C LYS A 588 -16.14 0.19 6.55
N GLY A 589 -15.61 0.76 7.63
CA GLY A 589 -16.33 0.89 8.90
C GLY A 589 -17.36 2.03 8.83
N PHE A 590 -18.60 1.71 9.17
CA PHE A 590 -19.71 2.64 9.39
C PHE A 590 -20.18 2.54 10.85
N PRO A 591 -20.70 3.62 11.46
CA PRO A 591 -21.27 3.56 12.80
C PRO A 591 -22.43 2.57 12.90
N THR A 592 -22.39 1.71 13.91
CA THR A 592 -23.46 0.78 14.27
C THR A 592 -24.73 1.55 14.65
N GLU A 593 -25.88 1.11 14.15
CA GLU A 593 -27.18 1.69 14.47
C GLU A 593 -27.69 1.19 15.83
N GLN A 594 -27.24 1.83 16.92
CA GLN A 594 -27.53 1.39 18.30
C GLN A 594 -27.83 2.55 19.26
N PRO A 595 -28.46 2.30 20.43
CA PRO A 595 -28.58 3.27 21.52
C PRO A 595 -27.20 3.77 21.97
N VAL A 596 -27.07 5.05 22.30
CA VAL A 596 -25.77 5.65 22.69
C VAL A 596 -25.26 5.07 24.02
N ILE A 597 -26.16 4.64 24.91
CA ILE A 597 -25.80 3.85 26.09
C ILE A 597 -25.07 2.54 25.73
N ASN A 598 -25.46 1.84 24.66
CA ASN A 598 -24.79 0.59 24.27
C ASN A 598 -23.39 0.86 23.69
N LEU A 599 -23.21 1.97 22.97
CA LEU A 599 -21.89 2.46 22.57
C LEU A 599 -21.02 2.80 23.80
N MET A 600 -21.58 3.47 24.81
CA MET A 600 -20.84 3.74 26.05
C MET A 600 -20.45 2.44 26.76
N LYS A 601 -21.35 1.44 26.80
CA LYS A 601 -21.06 0.08 27.32
C LYS A 601 -19.95 -0.62 26.53
N GLU A 602 -19.88 -0.46 25.20
CA GLU A 602 -18.76 -0.96 24.39
C GLU A 602 -17.42 -0.32 24.80
N PHE A 603 -17.34 1.01 24.92
CA PHE A 603 -16.10 1.70 25.29
C PHE A 603 -15.66 1.46 26.74
N CYS A 604 -16.61 1.23 27.65
CA CYS A 604 -16.33 0.94 29.07
C CYS A 604 -16.04 -0.55 29.35
N LYS A 605 -16.25 -1.44 28.38
CA LYS A 605 -16.11 -2.89 28.53
C LYS A 605 -14.67 -3.32 28.86
N ASN A 606 -14.53 -4.26 29.80
CA ASN A 606 -13.26 -4.92 30.09
C ASN A 606 -12.74 -5.67 28.83
N PRO A 607 -11.54 -5.36 28.30
CA PRO A 607 -11.01 -6.01 27.09
C PRO A 607 -10.77 -7.53 27.18
N LYS A 608 -10.82 -8.11 28.38
CA LYS A 608 -10.78 -9.58 28.59
C LYS A 608 -12.15 -10.26 28.51
N SER A 609 -13.25 -9.52 28.60
CA SER A 609 -14.61 -10.06 28.51
C SER A 609 -15.13 -10.01 27.07
N ASN A 610 -15.98 -10.97 26.71
CA ASN A 610 -16.77 -10.91 25.48
C ASN A 610 -18.17 -10.30 25.69
N VAL A 611 -18.69 -10.28 26.92
CA VAL A 611 -20.00 -9.72 27.26
C VAL A 611 -19.92 -8.21 27.45
N LEU A 612 -20.99 -7.46 27.17
CA LEU A 612 -21.12 -6.04 27.53
C LEU A 612 -21.45 -5.89 29.02
N PRO A 613 -20.97 -4.84 29.71
CA PRO A 613 -21.41 -4.54 31.07
C PRO A 613 -22.90 -4.15 31.06
N GLU A 614 -23.71 -4.81 31.89
CA GLU A 614 -25.15 -4.55 31.99
C GLU A 614 -25.44 -3.13 32.50
N ILE A 615 -24.69 -2.71 33.51
CA ILE A 615 -24.66 -1.36 34.08
C ILE A 615 -23.24 -0.79 33.91
N ILE A 616 -23.13 0.51 33.66
CA ILE A 616 -21.88 1.27 33.67
C ILE A 616 -22.03 2.46 34.61
N THR A 617 -20.97 2.82 35.31
CA THR A 617 -20.96 3.95 36.25
C THR A 617 -20.39 5.21 35.60
N ALA A 618 -20.67 6.38 36.18
CA ALA A 618 -19.97 7.62 35.81
C ALA A 618 -18.43 7.50 35.89
N ALA A 619 -17.89 6.64 36.77
CA ALA A 619 -16.44 6.40 36.86
C ALA A 619 -15.90 5.61 35.66
N ASP A 620 -16.68 4.70 35.08
CA ASP A 620 -16.30 3.96 33.86
C ASP A 620 -16.30 4.88 32.64
N VAL A 621 -17.31 5.74 32.54
CA VAL A 621 -17.42 6.73 31.46
C VAL A 621 -16.31 7.77 31.56
N ARG A 622 -16.04 8.35 32.75
CA ARG A 622 -14.91 9.28 32.95
C ARG A 622 -13.57 8.68 32.52
N ARG A 623 -13.30 7.39 32.84
CA ARG A 623 -12.07 6.68 32.40
C ARG A 623 -11.95 6.48 30.89
N ASN A 624 -13.03 6.68 30.12
CA ASN A 624 -13.05 6.50 28.66
C ASN A 624 -13.61 7.73 27.91
N GLU A 625 -13.77 8.86 28.60
CA GLU A 625 -14.55 10.02 28.14
C GLU A 625 -13.98 10.63 26.86
N GLU A 626 -12.65 10.73 26.75
CA GLU A 626 -11.99 11.19 25.53
C GLU A 626 -12.34 10.28 24.34
N LYS A 627 -12.32 8.95 24.51
CA LYS A 627 -12.62 7.99 23.43
C LYS A 627 -14.07 8.11 22.98
N ILE A 628 -15.00 8.13 23.94
CA ILE A 628 -16.45 8.22 23.70
C ILE A 628 -16.78 9.55 23.01
N THR A 629 -16.27 10.67 23.53
CA THR A 629 -16.43 12.00 22.93
C THR A 629 -15.82 12.08 21.53
N LYS A 630 -14.58 11.58 21.37
CA LYS A 630 -13.86 11.54 20.08
C LYS A 630 -14.56 10.66 19.05
N PHE A 631 -15.28 9.62 19.46
CA PHE A 631 -16.14 8.84 18.58
C PHE A 631 -17.44 9.58 18.22
N LEU A 632 -18.21 10.01 19.21
CA LEU A 632 -19.54 10.62 19.02
C LEU A 632 -19.50 11.99 18.31
N LYS A 633 -18.49 12.83 18.58
CA LYS A 633 -18.44 14.22 18.08
C LYS A 633 -18.54 14.29 16.55
N GLY A 634 -19.58 14.95 16.05
CA GLY A 634 -19.91 15.07 14.63
C GLY A 634 -20.74 13.94 14.02
N LEU A 635 -21.09 12.89 14.79
CA LEU A 635 -22.13 11.93 14.39
C LEU A 635 -23.52 12.51 14.67
N LYS A 636 -24.48 12.16 13.82
CA LYS A 636 -25.91 12.35 14.06
C LYS A 636 -26.44 11.29 15.00
N VAL A 637 -27.21 11.72 15.99
CA VAL A 637 -28.04 10.87 16.84
C VAL A 637 -29.51 11.28 16.68
N GLN A 638 -30.39 10.30 16.75
CA GLN A 638 -31.83 10.45 16.80
C GLN A 638 -32.27 10.41 18.27
N TYR A 639 -32.80 11.53 18.76
CA TYR A 639 -33.46 11.65 20.05
C TYR A 639 -34.94 11.28 19.89
N GLU A 640 -35.49 10.49 20.82
CA GLU A 640 -36.91 10.11 20.84
C GLU A 640 -37.32 9.72 22.27
N LEU A 641 -38.46 10.22 22.76
CA LEU A 641 -39.05 9.78 24.02
C LEU A 641 -39.84 8.48 23.80
N PRO A 642 -39.65 7.44 24.64
CA PRO A 642 -40.40 6.18 24.53
C PRO A 642 -41.91 6.40 24.50
N GLY A 643 -42.58 5.79 23.52
CA GLY A 643 -44.02 5.93 23.31
C GLY A 643 -44.47 7.26 22.68
N GLN A 644 -43.57 8.18 22.34
CA GLN A 644 -43.93 9.50 21.80
C GLN A 644 -43.22 9.81 20.45
N PRO A 645 -43.61 9.18 19.33
CA PRO A 645 -42.92 9.34 18.03
C PRO A 645 -42.87 10.78 17.50
N THR A 646 -43.80 11.64 17.91
CA THR A 646 -43.82 13.08 17.58
C THR A 646 -42.61 13.85 18.12
N THR A 647 -41.93 13.31 19.13
CA THR A 647 -40.71 13.89 19.75
C THR A 647 -39.42 13.57 19.00
N LYS A 648 -39.48 12.67 18.00
CA LYS A 648 -38.35 12.19 17.20
C LYS A 648 -37.63 13.36 16.51
N ARG A 649 -36.36 13.60 16.85
CA ARG A 649 -35.52 14.66 16.25
C ARG A 649 -34.11 14.13 16.01
N THR A 650 -33.45 14.57 14.94
CA THR A 650 -32.07 14.17 14.62
C THR A 650 -31.14 15.36 14.79
N TYR A 651 -30.04 15.17 15.52
CA TYR A 651 -29.07 16.22 15.83
C TYR A 651 -27.62 15.72 15.70
N PRO A 652 -26.67 16.54 15.23
CA PRO A 652 -25.25 16.25 15.37
C PRO A 652 -24.81 16.41 16.84
N VAL A 653 -23.92 15.53 17.32
CA VAL A 653 -23.33 15.62 18.67
C VAL A 653 -22.11 16.56 18.66
N ASN A 654 -22.09 17.55 19.55
CA ASN A 654 -20.98 18.48 19.74
C ASN A 654 -19.95 17.98 20.77
N GLY A 655 -20.41 17.29 21.81
CA GLY A 655 -19.59 16.70 22.87
C GLY A 655 -20.41 16.02 23.98
N LEU A 656 -19.72 15.62 25.04
CA LEU A 656 -20.33 15.27 26.33
C LEU A 656 -20.30 16.50 27.25
N VAL A 657 -21.24 16.57 28.19
CA VAL A 657 -21.39 17.63 29.21
C VAL A 657 -21.85 17.02 30.54
N ALA A 658 -22.11 17.84 31.56
CA ALA A 658 -22.55 17.39 32.88
C ALA A 658 -23.74 16.41 32.85
N SER A 659 -23.86 15.57 33.89
CA SER A 659 -24.89 14.53 34.02
C SER A 659 -26.30 15.13 34.22
N PRO A 660 -27.40 14.40 33.95
CA PRO A 660 -28.75 14.93 34.09
C PRO A 660 -29.07 15.65 35.40
N LYS A 661 -28.54 15.17 36.54
CA LYS A 661 -28.75 15.78 37.86
C LYS A 661 -27.83 16.98 38.16
N ASP A 662 -26.67 17.05 37.51
CA ASP A 662 -25.68 18.12 37.72
C ASP A 662 -25.86 19.27 36.70
N ASN A 663 -26.47 18.97 35.55
CA ASN A 663 -26.59 19.85 34.39
C ASN A 663 -27.81 20.76 34.51
N ARG A 664 -27.59 22.04 34.84
CA ARG A 664 -28.64 23.05 35.03
C ARG A 664 -28.80 23.98 33.84
N PHE A 665 -30.04 24.37 33.56
CA PHE A 665 -30.40 25.35 32.54
C PHE A 665 -31.60 26.19 32.98
N ASN A 666 -31.88 27.28 32.27
CA ASN A 666 -33.07 28.11 32.50
C ASN A 666 -34.22 27.64 31.60
N LEU A 667 -35.42 27.55 32.16
CA LEU A 667 -36.67 27.40 31.43
C LEU A 667 -37.14 28.77 30.86
N SER A 668 -38.21 28.74 30.06
CA SER A 668 -38.74 29.93 29.36
C SER A 668 -39.37 30.99 30.27
N ASP A 669 -39.70 30.62 31.50
CA ASP A 669 -40.14 31.47 32.61
C ASP A 669 -38.96 32.04 33.44
N GLY A 670 -37.72 31.66 33.10
CA GLY A 670 -36.51 31.99 33.85
C GLY A 670 -36.15 31.00 34.96
N THR A 671 -37.01 30.01 35.27
CA THR A 671 -36.78 29.05 36.35
C THR A 671 -35.56 28.17 36.05
N LYS A 672 -34.64 28.05 37.03
CA LYS A 672 -33.46 27.18 36.94
C LYS A 672 -33.80 25.76 37.38
N CYS A 673 -33.76 24.82 36.45
CA CYS A 673 -33.91 23.39 36.75
C CYS A 673 -32.72 22.57 36.24
N THR A 674 -32.58 21.34 36.74
CA THR A 674 -31.70 20.32 36.15
C THR A 674 -32.37 19.66 34.93
N VAL A 675 -31.56 19.00 34.11
CA VAL A 675 -32.08 18.12 33.03
C VAL A 675 -32.91 16.98 33.62
N GLU A 676 -32.55 16.43 34.79
CA GLU A 676 -33.36 15.42 35.48
C GLU A 676 -34.72 15.97 35.94
N GLU A 677 -34.74 17.12 36.62
CA GLU A 677 -35.97 17.81 37.04
C GLU A 677 -36.89 18.07 35.83
N TYR A 678 -36.35 18.61 34.72
CA TYR A 678 -37.11 18.88 33.50
C TYR A 678 -37.73 17.63 32.86
N PHE A 679 -36.94 16.55 32.73
CA PHE A 679 -37.45 15.33 32.12
C PHE A 679 -38.52 14.67 33.02
N LEU A 680 -38.33 14.68 34.34
CA LEU A 680 -39.31 14.13 35.29
C LEU A 680 -40.62 14.96 35.34
N GLN A 681 -40.51 16.28 35.47
CA GLN A 681 -41.66 17.17 35.67
C GLN A 681 -42.36 17.52 34.34
N THR A 682 -41.61 17.98 33.33
CA THR A 682 -42.17 18.50 32.06
C THR A 682 -42.33 17.41 31.00
N LYS A 683 -41.42 16.42 30.93
CA LYS A 683 -41.54 15.31 29.96
C LYS A 683 -42.19 14.04 30.52
N ARG A 684 -42.51 14.02 31.83
CA ARG A 684 -43.07 12.86 32.56
C ARG A 684 -42.22 11.58 32.38
N TYR A 685 -40.91 11.74 32.26
CA TYR A 685 -39.95 10.66 32.01
C TYR A 685 -38.89 10.61 33.11
N LYS A 686 -38.86 9.52 33.88
CA LYS A 686 -37.80 9.28 34.88
C LYS A 686 -36.56 8.71 34.19
N ILE A 687 -35.48 9.49 34.21
CA ILE A 687 -34.17 9.11 33.70
C ILE A 687 -33.62 7.92 34.49
N LYS A 688 -32.98 6.94 33.81
CA LYS A 688 -32.37 5.78 34.48
C LYS A 688 -30.88 5.98 34.74
N TYR A 689 -30.18 6.59 33.78
CA TYR A 689 -28.74 6.85 33.83
C TYR A 689 -28.45 8.31 34.23
N ASN A 690 -28.87 8.73 35.43
CA ASN A 690 -28.82 10.14 35.87
C ASN A 690 -27.42 10.63 36.32
N ASP A 691 -26.46 9.73 36.51
CA ASP A 691 -25.05 10.04 36.82
C ASP A 691 -24.15 10.11 35.58
N LEU A 692 -24.59 9.58 34.44
CA LEU A 692 -23.84 9.59 33.18
C LEU A 692 -23.95 10.94 32.47
N PRO A 693 -22.91 11.39 31.74
CA PRO A 693 -22.92 12.69 31.07
C PRO A 693 -24.01 12.81 29.98
N CYS A 694 -24.67 13.96 29.91
CA CYS A 694 -25.57 14.27 28.79
C CYS A 694 -24.78 14.45 27.47
N LEU A 695 -25.47 14.25 26.35
CA LEU A 695 -24.97 14.66 25.04
C LEU A 695 -25.32 16.13 24.81
N TRP A 696 -24.32 16.95 24.46
CA TRP A 696 -24.58 18.27 23.85
C TRP A 696 -24.76 18.09 22.34
N VAL A 697 -25.88 18.55 21.81
CA VAL A 697 -26.31 18.29 20.44
C VAL A 697 -26.83 19.55 19.73
N GLY A 698 -26.99 19.49 18.41
CA GLY A 698 -27.57 20.57 17.61
C GLY A 698 -26.54 21.60 17.13
N SER A 699 -26.96 22.86 16.97
CA SER A 699 -26.03 23.95 16.67
C SER A 699 -25.12 24.21 17.88
N ARG A 700 -23.91 24.73 17.65
CA ARG A 700 -23.05 25.20 18.75
C ARG A 700 -23.59 26.47 19.43
N SER A 701 -24.48 27.20 18.76
CA SER A 701 -25.23 28.32 19.36
C SER A 701 -26.45 27.87 20.19
N THR A 702 -26.84 26.60 20.12
CA THR A 702 -28.00 26.06 20.85
C THR A 702 -27.52 25.12 21.95
N ASN A 703 -27.82 25.44 23.21
CA ASN A 703 -27.38 24.68 24.38
C ASN A 703 -28.28 23.45 24.66
N ILE A 704 -28.49 22.60 23.64
CA ILE A 704 -29.40 21.45 23.73
C ILE A 704 -28.67 20.28 24.38
N HIS A 705 -29.07 19.93 25.60
CA HIS A 705 -28.56 18.79 26.35
C HIS A 705 -29.61 17.69 26.42
N VAL A 706 -29.24 16.46 26.04
CA VAL A 706 -30.15 15.30 26.05
C VAL A 706 -29.50 14.07 26.73
N PRO A 707 -30.27 13.28 27.51
CA PRO A 707 -29.78 12.02 28.08
C PRO A 707 -29.36 11.01 27.00
N PRO A 708 -28.22 10.31 27.13
CA PRO A 708 -27.74 9.35 26.13
C PRO A 708 -28.64 8.10 26.00
N GLU A 709 -29.50 7.81 26.99
CA GLU A 709 -30.48 6.71 26.93
C GLU A 709 -31.65 6.97 25.99
N LEU A 710 -31.95 8.25 25.72
CA LEU A 710 -32.99 8.69 24.78
C LEU A 710 -32.45 8.89 23.36
N CYS A 711 -31.20 8.49 23.10
CA CYS A 711 -30.48 8.77 21.86
C CYS A 711 -30.02 7.49 21.16
N ARG A 712 -30.24 7.41 19.84
CA ARG A 712 -29.84 6.29 18.97
C ARG A 712 -28.94 6.78 17.83
N ILE A 713 -27.85 6.09 17.54
CA ILE A 713 -26.94 6.44 16.43
C ILE A 713 -27.65 6.15 15.10
N VAL A 714 -27.63 7.12 14.18
CA VAL A 714 -28.27 6.96 12.85
C VAL A 714 -27.39 6.10 11.93
N ALA A 715 -28.00 5.17 11.19
CA ALA A 715 -27.32 4.30 10.22
C ALA A 715 -26.70 5.05 9.03
N GLY A 716 -25.85 4.36 8.25
CA GLY A 716 -25.32 4.86 6.97
C GLY A 716 -24.35 6.04 7.03
N GLN A 717 -23.97 6.48 8.23
CA GLN A 717 -23.11 7.65 8.41
C GLN A 717 -21.66 7.41 7.99
N VAL A 718 -21.12 8.29 7.15
CA VAL A 718 -19.76 8.15 6.61
C VAL A 718 -18.73 8.73 7.58
N LEU A 719 -18.27 7.93 8.54
CA LEU A 719 -17.19 8.33 9.46
C LEU A 719 -15.85 8.53 8.70
N ARG A 720 -15.15 9.64 8.95
CA ARG A 720 -13.83 9.93 8.34
C ARG A 720 -12.62 9.62 9.22
N LYS A 721 -12.85 9.50 10.53
CA LYS A 721 -11.82 9.27 11.57
C LYS A 721 -11.07 7.94 11.32
N LYS A 722 -9.79 7.90 11.65
CA LYS A 722 -8.98 6.67 11.61
C LYS A 722 -9.56 5.64 12.60
N MET A 723 -9.65 4.38 12.16
CA MET A 723 -9.96 3.23 13.02
C MET A 723 -8.82 2.95 14.01
N ASP A 724 -9.14 2.29 15.12
CA ASP A 724 -8.13 1.72 16.02
C ASP A 724 -7.48 0.45 15.42
N ASP A 725 -6.41 -0.05 16.04
CA ASP A 725 -5.64 -1.21 15.55
C ASP A 725 -6.44 -2.54 15.63
N SER A 726 -7.42 -2.65 16.53
CA SER A 726 -8.31 -3.82 16.66
C SER A 726 -9.34 -3.84 15.55
N GLN A 727 -10.05 -2.72 15.35
CA GLN A 727 -10.94 -2.46 14.22
C GLN A 727 -10.23 -2.69 12.87
N THR A 728 -9.01 -2.16 12.72
CA THR A 728 -8.18 -2.33 11.52
C THR A 728 -7.79 -3.80 11.31
N THR A 729 -7.34 -4.50 12.36
CA THR A 729 -7.01 -5.93 12.29
C THR A 729 -8.22 -6.79 11.92
N LYS A 730 -9.42 -6.48 12.45
CA LYS A 730 -10.67 -7.14 12.07
C LYS A 730 -11.01 -6.88 10.60
N MET A 731 -11.02 -5.61 10.16
CA MET A 731 -11.32 -5.28 8.76
C MET A 731 -10.38 -5.99 7.79
N ILE A 732 -9.07 -6.02 8.08
CA ILE A 732 -8.08 -6.71 7.23
C ILE A 732 -8.40 -8.21 7.14
N ARG A 733 -8.81 -8.85 8.24
CA ARG A 733 -9.18 -10.28 8.22
C ARG A 733 -10.35 -10.57 7.29
N GLU A 734 -11.41 -9.78 7.37
CA GLU A 734 -12.64 -9.98 6.58
C GLU A 734 -12.47 -9.58 5.10
N ALA A 735 -11.61 -8.58 4.83
CA ALA A 735 -11.37 -8.04 3.48
C ALA A 735 -10.35 -8.84 2.66
N ALA A 736 -9.48 -9.63 3.30
CA ALA A 736 -8.40 -10.39 2.68
C ALA A 736 -8.83 -11.82 2.32
N THR A 737 -9.80 -11.93 1.41
CA THR A 737 -10.25 -13.20 0.83
C THR A 737 -9.34 -13.68 -0.31
N ASP A 738 -9.34 -14.98 -0.55
CA ASP A 738 -8.76 -15.65 -1.72
C ASP A 738 -9.30 -15.10 -3.07
N THR A 739 -8.69 -15.53 -4.18
CA THR A 739 -9.03 -15.03 -5.52
C THR A 739 -10.41 -15.44 -6.01
N LYS A 740 -10.88 -16.66 -5.71
CA LYS A 740 -12.21 -17.15 -6.10
C LYS A 740 -13.28 -16.33 -5.38
N THR A 741 -13.24 -16.29 -4.05
CA THR A 741 -14.17 -15.50 -3.22
C THR A 741 -14.12 -14.02 -3.58
N ARG A 742 -12.96 -13.46 -3.96
CA ARG A 742 -12.89 -12.06 -4.43
C ARG A 742 -13.54 -11.88 -5.81
N LYS A 743 -13.30 -12.77 -6.78
CA LYS A 743 -13.95 -12.73 -8.11
C LYS A 743 -15.47 -12.79 -7.98
N GLU A 744 -15.98 -13.71 -7.17
CA GLU A 744 -17.41 -13.85 -6.87
C GLU A 744 -18.00 -12.56 -6.25
N LYS A 745 -17.34 -11.98 -5.24
CA LYS A 745 -17.75 -10.70 -4.62
C LYS A 745 -17.73 -9.52 -5.61
N ILE A 746 -16.75 -9.46 -6.51
CA ILE A 746 -16.66 -8.41 -7.55
C ILE A 746 -17.82 -8.55 -8.54
N LEU A 747 -18.07 -9.77 -9.06
CA LEU A 747 -19.10 -10.01 -10.05
C LEU A 747 -20.52 -9.84 -9.47
N LYS A 748 -20.80 -10.31 -8.24
CA LYS A 748 -22.07 -9.99 -7.54
C LYS A 748 -22.21 -8.48 -7.36
N GLY A 749 -21.15 -7.79 -6.92
CA GLY A 749 -21.16 -6.33 -6.74
C GLY A 749 -21.46 -5.57 -8.02
N PHE A 750 -20.91 -6.00 -9.16
CA PHE A 750 -21.20 -5.44 -10.48
C PHE A 750 -22.66 -5.70 -10.91
N ALA A 751 -23.12 -6.96 -10.82
CA ALA A 751 -24.48 -7.33 -11.20
C ALA A 751 -25.55 -6.57 -10.39
N ASN A 752 -25.34 -6.39 -9.08
CA ASN A 752 -26.24 -5.65 -8.21
C ASN A 752 -26.40 -4.16 -8.61
N MET A 753 -25.41 -3.54 -9.27
CA MET A 753 -25.52 -2.14 -9.74
C MET A 753 -26.39 -1.99 -11.00
N LYS A 754 -26.69 -3.09 -11.71
CA LYS A 754 -27.53 -3.11 -12.93
C LYS A 754 -27.15 -2.04 -13.96
N LEU A 755 -25.85 -1.81 -14.18
CA LEU A 755 -25.35 -0.67 -14.96
C LEU A 755 -25.93 -0.61 -16.38
N ASN A 756 -26.01 -1.75 -17.05
CA ASN A 756 -26.53 -1.86 -18.42
C ASN A 756 -28.05 -1.66 -18.52
N ASP A 757 -28.78 -1.63 -17.40
CA ASP A 757 -30.23 -1.42 -17.34
C ASP A 757 -30.59 0.05 -17.01
N GLN A 758 -29.60 0.87 -16.64
CA GLN A 758 -29.82 2.26 -16.21
C GLN A 758 -30.24 3.14 -17.41
N PRO A 759 -31.29 3.98 -17.30
CA PRO A 759 -31.71 4.89 -18.38
C PRO A 759 -30.60 5.80 -18.92
N THR A 760 -29.63 6.16 -18.08
CA THR A 760 -28.41 6.89 -18.49
C THR A 760 -27.56 6.09 -19.49
N LEU A 761 -27.34 4.78 -19.29
CA LEU A 761 -26.59 3.98 -20.26
C LEU A 761 -27.46 3.58 -21.46
N VAL A 762 -28.70 3.16 -21.23
CA VAL A 762 -29.58 2.62 -22.29
C VAL A 762 -30.08 3.72 -23.23
N ASN A 763 -30.63 4.81 -22.69
CA ASN A 763 -31.38 5.80 -23.46
C ASN A 763 -30.52 7.02 -23.84
N GLU A 764 -29.64 7.47 -22.93
CA GLU A 764 -28.88 8.72 -23.09
C GLU A 764 -27.53 8.53 -23.80
N PHE A 765 -26.70 7.57 -23.37
CA PHE A 765 -25.33 7.39 -23.87
C PHE A 765 -25.10 6.17 -24.77
N GLN A 766 -26.00 5.18 -24.76
CA GLN A 766 -26.03 4.06 -25.72
C GLN A 766 -24.71 3.26 -25.83
N PHE A 767 -24.11 2.93 -24.69
CA PHE A 767 -22.99 1.97 -24.58
C PHE A 767 -23.16 1.06 -23.37
N SER A 768 -22.45 -0.07 -23.34
CA SER A 768 -22.58 -1.08 -22.28
C SER A 768 -21.24 -1.52 -21.68
N VAL A 769 -21.30 -2.18 -20.52
CA VAL A 769 -20.17 -2.78 -19.82
C VAL A 769 -20.25 -4.31 -19.93
N GLN A 770 -19.13 -4.96 -20.24
CA GLN A 770 -19.02 -6.43 -20.27
C GLN A 770 -19.26 -7.03 -18.88
N GLY A 771 -20.07 -8.10 -18.78
CA GLY A 771 -20.39 -8.77 -17.50
C GLY A 771 -19.30 -9.71 -16.98
N GLU A 772 -18.17 -9.84 -17.69
CA GLU A 772 -17.10 -10.79 -17.42
C GLU A 772 -15.74 -10.10 -17.36
N PHE A 773 -14.83 -10.69 -16.58
CA PHE A 773 -13.43 -10.26 -16.47
C PHE A 773 -12.72 -10.38 -17.83
N GLU A 774 -12.01 -9.33 -18.24
CA GLU A 774 -11.18 -9.40 -19.44
C GLU A 774 -10.06 -10.43 -19.24
N LYS A 775 -9.89 -11.33 -20.21
CA LYS A 775 -8.75 -12.25 -20.31
C LYS A 775 -7.65 -11.56 -21.10
N VAL A 776 -6.46 -11.46 -20.52
CA VAL A 776 -5.32 -10.73 -21.09
C VAL A 776 -4.09 -11.64 -21.19
N PRO A 777 -3.22 -11.43 -22.21
CA PRO A 777 -1.93 -12.07 -22.27
C PRO A 777 -1.04 -11.63 -21.11
N ALA A 778 -0.22 -12.56 -20.61
CA ALA A 778 0.72 -12.33 -19.53
C ALA A 778 1.96 -13.22 -19.70
N ARG A 779 3.04 -12.89 -18.97
CA ARG A 779 4.25 -13.72 -18.89
C ARG A 779 4.55 -14.00 -17.42
N VAL A 780 5.21 -15.12 -17.14
CA VAL A 780 5.83 -15.39 -15.83
C VAL A 780 7.34 -15.31 -16.01
N LEU A 781 7.94 -14.24 -15.49
CA LEU A 781 9.38 -14.04 -15.47
C LEU A 781 10.06 -15.09 -14.59
N GLN A 782 11.22 -15.58 -15.04
CA GLN A 782 12.04 -16.49 -14.25
C GLN A 782 12.54 -15.77 -12.99
N ALA A 783 12.49 -16.43 -11.83
CA ALA A 783 13.08 -15.87 -10.61
C ALA A 783 14.62 -16.05 -10.62
N PRO A 784 15.40 -15.07 -10.13
CA PRO A 784 16.85 -15.14 -10.14
C PRO A 784 17.37 -16.17 -9.13
N LYS A 785 18.55 -16.75 -9.39
CA LYS A 785 19.32 -17.42 -8.33
C LYS A 785 20.06 -16.39 -7.49
N LEU A 786 20.16 -16.66 -6.19
CA LEU A 786 20.77 -15.75 -5.21
C LEU A 786 22.06 -16.36 -4.67
N ARG A 787 23.19 -15.65 -4.85
CA ARG A 787 24.49 -16.03 -4.33
C ARG A 787 24.60 -15.60 -2.87
N TYR A 788 24.60 -16.60 -1.99
CA TYR A 788 25.09 -16.54 -0.61
C TYR A 788 26.62 -16.79 -0.62
N TYR A 789 27.27 -16.99 0.54
CA TYR A 789 28.73 -17.11 0.67
C TYR A 789 29.41 -17.97 -0.43
N GLU A 790 29.19 -19.29 -0.42
CA GLU A 790 29.72 -20.23 -1.43
C GLU A 790 28.63 -20.79 -2.36
N LYS A 791 27.35 -20.55 -2.05
CA LYS A 791 26.20 -21.31 -2.59
C LYS A 791 25.22 -20.43 -3.34
N ASP A 792 24.80 -20.87 -4.52
CA ASP A 792 23.64 -20.31 -5.22
C ASP A 792 22.34 -20.97 -4.74
N VAL A 793 21.37 -20.15 -4.37
CA VAL A 793 20.06 -20.57 -3.86
C VAL A 793 18.99 -20.29 -4.90
N ASN A 794 18.17 -21.30 -5.21
CA ASN A 794 17.01 -21.16 -6.09
C ASN A 794 15.86 -20.47 -5.36
N VAL A 795 15.25 -19.46 -5.98
CA VAL A 795 14.00 -18.87 -5.50
C VAL A 795 12.81 -19.63 -6.08
N TYR A 796 11.96 -20.20 -5.22
CA TYR A 796 10.76 -20.93 -5.63
C TYR A 796 9.50 -20.16 -5.22
N LYS A 797 8.62 -19.86 -6.20
CA LYS A 797 7.41 -19.03 -6.02
C LYS A 797 7.67 -17.76 -5.18
N GLY A 798 8.79 -17.07 -5.42
CA GLY A 798 9.18 -15.84 -4.72
C GLY A 798 9.61 -16.03 -3.24
N ILE A 799 10.01 -17.24 -2.84
CA ILE A 799 10.47 -17.59 -1.49
C ILE A 799 11.78 -18.38 -1.58
N TRP A 800 12.69 -18.19 -0.62
CA TRP A 800 13.86 -19.04 -0.42
C TRP A 800 14.17 -19.24 1.07
N ARG A 801 15.17 -20.08 1.38
CA ARG A 801 15.77 -20.20 2.72
C ARG A 801 17.12 -19.47 2.73
N ALA A 802 17.48 -18.86 3.85
CA ALA A 802 18.80 -18.26 4.01
C ALA A 802 19.87 -19.35 4.16
N GLU A 803 21.03 -19.10 3.58
CA GLU A 803 22.27 -19.83 3.81
C GLU A 803 23.27 -18.89 4.53
N LYS A 804 24.51 -19.34 4.72
CA LYS A 804 25.63 -18.51 5.21
C LYS A 804 25.68 -17.16 4.49
N PHE A 805 25.59 -16.05 5.23
CA PHE A 805 25.58 -14.71 4.65
C PHE A 805 26.87 -14.41 3.88
N LEU A 806 26.72 -13.72 2.74
CA LEU A 806 27.81 -13.43 1.81
C LEU A 806 28.92 -12.58 2.44
N ASP A 807 28.54 -11.57 3.21
CA ASP A 807 29.39 -10.80 4.10
C ASP A 807 28.66 -10.67 5.45
N ALA A 808 29.30 -11.17 6.52
CA ALA A 808 28.67 -11.45 7.79
C ALA A 808 29.32 -10.64 8.92
N CYS A 809 28.60 -9.69 9.49
CA CYS A 809 29.10 -8.85 10.56
C CYS A 809 29.46 -9.68 11.80
N THR A 810 30.51 -9.25 12.49
CA THR A 810 30.94 -9.86 13.76
C THR A 810 30.68 -8.92 14.93
N LEU A 811 30.09 -9.48 15.99
CA LEU A 811 29.88 -8.87 17.29
C LEU A 811 30.71 -9.64 18.34
N PRO A 812 31.96 -9.23 18.61
CA PRO A 812 32.81 -9.82 19.66
C PRO A 812 32.21 -9.68 21.06
N ASN A 813 32.82 -10.37 22.03
CA ASN A 813 32.48 -10.24 23.45
C ASN A 813 32.37 -8.76 23.85
N ASP A 814 31.34 -8.45 24.65
CA ASP A 814 31.07 -7.14 25.24
C ASP A 814 30.85 -5.98 24.26
N SER A 815 30.90 -6.22 22.93
CA SER A 815 30.66 -5.19 21.90
C SER A 815 29.18 -4.88 21.64
N TRP A 816 28.27 -5.60 22.30
CA TRP A 816 26.82 -5.44 22.19
C TRP A 816 26.13 -5.78 23.51
N THR A 817 24.89 -5.32 23.72
CA THR A 817 24.15 -5.58 24.97
C THR A 817 22.63 -5.55 24.77
N ILE A 818 21.88 -5.85 25.83
CA ILE A 818 20.42 -5.87 25.87
C ILE A 818 19.90 -4.88 26.92
N LEU A 819 19.03 -3.97 26.49
CA LEU A 819 18.26 -3.05 27.33
C LEU A 819 16.81 -3.52 27.39
N ASN A 820 16.34 -3.91 28.57
CA ASN A 820 14.93 -4.25 28.79
C ASN A 820 14.13 -3.04 29.26
N LEU A 821 13.09 -2.69 28.50
CA LEU A 821 12.14 -1.63 28.86
C LEU A 821 10.74 -2.18 29.18
N ASN A 822 10.64 -3.50 29.38
CA ASN A 822 9.39 -4.20 29.65
C ASN A 822 9.51 -5.08 30.91
N LYS A 823 8.92 -4.60 32.02
CA LYS A 823 8.88 -5.27 33.33
C LYS A 823 8.21 -6.65 33.36
N TYR A 824 7.57 -7.07 32.28
CA TYR A 824 6.99 -8.41 32.13
C TYR A 824 7.91 -9.39 31.38
N VAL A 825 9.19 -9.05 31.23
CA VAL A 825 10.26 -9.87 30.64
C VAL A 825 11.39 -9.96 31.66
N ARG A 826 11.90 -11.17 31.91
CA ARG A 826 12.95 -11.44 32.91
C ARG A 826 14.25 -11.90 32.26
N ASP A 827 15.37 -11.79 32.96
CA ASP A 827 16.70 -12.13 32.40
C ASP A 827 16.82 -13.53 31.77
N PRO A 828 16.17 -14.61 32.27
CA PRO A 828 16.18 -15.89 31.57
C PRO A 828 15.66 -15.82 30.12
N GLU A 829 14.66 -14.97 29.83
CA GLU A 829 14.14 -14.75 28.48
C GLU A 829 15.16 -13.98 27.60
N LEU A 830 16.00 -13.15 28.22
CA LEU A 830 17.07 -12.39 27.55
C LEU A 830 18.30 -13.27 27.27
N HIS A 831 18.65 -14.17 28.21
CA HIS A 831 19.69 -15.17 28.02
C HIS A 831 19.28 -16.25 27.01
N GLU A 832 17.99 -16.64 26.95
CA GLU A 832 17.45 -17.51 25.90
C GLU A 832 17.57 -16.81 24.52
N LEU A 833 17.24 -15.52 24.45
CA LEU A 833 17.41 -14.71 23.24
C LEU A 833 18.86 -14.67 22.77
N HIS A 834 19.81 -14.37 23.67
CA HIS A 834 21.24 -14.44 23.37
C HIS A 834 21.64 -15.83 22.87
N SER A 835 21.28 -16.89 23.58
CA SER A 835 21.66 -18.27 23.22
C SER A 835 21.18 -18.66 21.81
N LYS A 836 19.96 -18.25 21.44
CA LYS A 836 19.41 -18.48 20.10
C LYS A 836 20.06 -17.60 19.03
N LEU A 837 20.39 -16.34 19.33
CA LEU A 837 21.15 -15.46 18.44
C LEU A 837 22.56 -16.00 18.18
N HIS A 838 23.27 -16.47 19.20
CA HIS A 838 24.60 -17.09 19.07
C HIS A 838 24.55 -18.35 18.20
N ARG A 839 23.65 -19.30 18.53
CA ARG A 839 23.52 -20.58 17.82
C ARG A 839 23.14 -20.41 16.35
N TYR A 840 22.14 -19.57 16.05
CA TYR A 840 21.68 -19.38 14.68
C TYR A 840 22.52 -18.36 13.90
N GLY A 841 23.22 -17.45 14.59
CA GLY A 841 24.26 -16.59 14.01
C GLY A 841 25.36 -17.42 13.37
N LYS A 842 25.93 -18.37 14.11
CA LYS A 842 26.96 -19.30 13.59
C LYS A 842 26.51 -20.09 12.35
N PHE A 843 25.23 -20.52 12.30
CA PHE A 843 24.67 -21.15 11.10
C PHE A 843 24.62 -20.19 9.88
N LEU A 844 24.31 -18.91 10.11
CA LEU A 844 24.27 -17.86 9.08
C LEU A 844 25.62 -17.17 8.84
N ASN A 845 26.74 -17.75 9.29
CA ASN A 845 28.11 -17.21 9.21
C ASN A 845 28.40 -15.96 10.05
N MET A 846 27.46 -15.53 10.91
CA MET A 846 27.65 -14.38 11.81
C MET A 846 28.27 -14.83 13.13
N ASN A 847 29.44 -14.30 13.48
CA ASN A 847 29.94 -14.47 14.84
C ASN A 847 29.29 -13.46 15.80
N ILE A 848 28.58 -13.95 16.81
CA ILE A 848 27.85 -13.15 17.80
C ILE A 848 28.21 -13.73 19.18
N ASP A 849 29.24 -13.17 19.80
CA ASP A 849 29.77 -13.60 21.09
C ASP A 849 28.98 -13.00 22.26
N LYS A 850 29.48 -13.14 23.49
CA LYS A 850 28.75 -12.78 24.71
C LYS A 850 28.38 -11.29 24.73
N PRO A 851 27.13 -10.92 25.03
CA PRO A 851 26.77 -9.53 25.27
C PRO A 851 27.32 -9.04 26.61
N GLN A 852 27.56 -7.74 26.72
CA GLN A 852 27.90 -7.09 27.98
C GLN A 852 26.74 -7.24 28.98
N THR A 853 27.06 -7.77 30.16
CA THR A 853 26.17 -8.03 31.29
C THR A 853 26.64 -7.29 32.56
N PRO A 854 25.77 -7.08 33.57
CA PRO A 854 24.34 -7.42 33.64
C PRO A 854 23.47 -6.64 32.65
N PHE A 855 22.36 -7.24 32.22
CA PHE A 855 21.39 -6.54 31.37
C PHE A 855 20.68 -5.44 32.17
N ARG A 856 20.43 -4.29 31.54
CA ARG A 856 19.80 -3.15 32.22
C ARG A 856 18.28 -3.20 32.05
N HIS A 857 17.57 -3.02 33.16
CA HIS A 857 16.12 -2.82 33.21
C HIS A 857 15.81 -1.37 33.56
N LEU A 858 14.91 -0.71 32.82
CA LEU A 858 14.43 0.66 33.04
C LEU A 858 12.95 0.78 32.62
N GLU A 859 12.13 1.60 33.28
CA GLU A 859 10.75 1.86 32.88
C GLU A 859 10.64 3.12 32.00
N LEU A 860 10.38 2.96 30.69
CA LEU A 860 10.32 4.07 29.71
C LEU A 860 9.52 5.31 30.17
N GLN A 861 8.43 5.12 30.93
CA GLN A 861 7.58 6.24 31.38
C GLN A 861 8.21 7.11 32.48
N ARG A 862 9.25 6.61 33.17
CA ARG A 862 9.93 7.24 34.30
C ARG A 862 11.39 7.55 33.99
N ASP A 863 12.05 6.68 33.23
CA ASP A 863 13.50 6.63 33.08
C ASP A 863 14.07 7.29 31.83
N ILE A 864 13.35 8.18 31.12
CA ILE A 864 13.81 8.73 29.81
C ILE A 864 15.24 9.31 29.90
N ARG A 865 15.56 10.07 30.97
CA ARG A 865 16.91 10.59 31.23
C ARG A 865 17.94 9.47 31.48
N ASN A 866 17.57 8.45 32.26
CA ASN A 866 18.42 7.30 32.58
C ASN A 866 18.68 6.41 31.35
N ILE A 867 17.69 6.28 30.46
CA ILE A 867 17.82 5.59 29.16
C ILE A 867 18.80 6.35 28.26
N GLN A 868 18.70 7.69 28.17
CA GLN A 868 19.66 8.49 27.42
C GLN A 868 21.07 8.43 28.02
N GLY A 869 21.19 8.46 29.36
CA GLY A 869 22.46 8.25 30.07
C GLY A 869 23.09 6.90 29.77
N TYR A 870 22.31 5.81 29.83
CA TYR A 870 22.76 4.46 29.46
C TYR A 870 23.22 4.38 27.99
N PHE A 871 22.49 4.98 27.05
CA PHE A 871 22.94 5.00 25.65
C PHE A 871 24.21 5.83 25.43
N LYS A 872 24.45 6.88 26.22
CA LYS A 872 25.72 7.63 26.22
C LYS A 872 26.86 6.76 26.76
N GLU A 873 26.67 6.15 27.94
CA GLU A 873 27.63 5.24 28.58
C GLU A 873 28.02 4.09 27.65
N LYS A 874 27.04 3.43 27.00
CA LYS A 874 27.30 2.38 26.01
C LYS A 874 28.03 2.91 24.76
N LYS A 875 27.76 4.14 24.31
CA LYS A 875 28.48 4.74 23.18
C LYS A 875 29.95 5.01 23.53
N GLU A 876 30.22 5.50 24.73
CA GLU A 876 31.58 5.77 25.25
C GLU A 876 32.37 4.47 25.44
N GLN A 877 31.70 3.37 25.84
CA GLN A 877 32.26 2.01 25.89
C GLN A 877 32.41 1.33 24.51
N GLY A 878 32.15 2.02 23.40
CA GLY A 878 32.34 1.48 22.05
C GLY A 878 31.31 0.44 21.59
N ILE A 879 30.16 0.34 22.28
CA ILE A 879 29.10 -0.62 21.94
C ILE A 879 28.58 -0.39 20.51
N LYS A 880 28.63 -1.45 19.69
CA LYS A 880 28.20 -1.46 18.29
C LYS A 880 26.68 -1.59 18.14
N LEU A 881 26.04 -2.39 19.01
CA LEU A 881 24.62 -2.74 18.93
C LEU A 881 23.97 -2.80 20.32
N VAL A 882 22.79 -2.19 20.47
CA VAL A 882 21.89 -2.44 21.60
C VAL A 882 20.61 -3.09 21.11
N ILE A 883 20.27 -4.26 21.65
CA ILE A 883 18.96 -4.88 21.48
C ILE A 883 18.02 -4.28 22.54
N VAL A 884 16.86 -3.77 22.11
CA VAL A 884 15.93 -3.06 23.02
C VAL A 884 14.59 -3.78 23.08
N ILE A 885 14.21 -4.26 24.27
CA ILE A 885 12.94 -4.95 24.47
C ILE A 885 11.86 -3.93 24.83
N LEU A 886 10.89 -3.73 23.94
CA LEU A 886 9.89 -2.66 24.06
C LEU A 886 8.65 -3.07 24.89
N PRO A 887 8.12 -2.16 25.72
CA PRO A 887 6.80 -2.29 26.37
C PRO A 887 5.66 -2.02 25.37
N HIS A 888 4.42 -2.15 25.83
CA HIS A 888 3.22 -1.93 25.02
C HIS A 888 2.71 -0.49 25.13
N VAL A 889 3.55 0.46 24.71
CA VAL A 889 3.24 1.89 24.64
C VAL A 889 3.54 2.41 23.24
N GLU A 890 2.65 3.25 22.71
CA GLU A 890 2.67 3.67 21.29
C GLU A 890 3.96 4.44 20.92
N TYR A 891 4.38 5.37 21.78
CA TYR A 891 5.55 6.22 21.57
C TYR A 891 6.90 5.53 21.82
N GLY A 892 6.91 4.29 22.34
CA GLY A 892 8.13 3.65 22.86
C GLY A 892 9.18 3.31 21.80
N TYR A 893 8.76 3.10 20.54
CA TYR A 893 9.71 2.98 19.43
C TYR A 893 10.33 4.34 19.08
N SER A 894 9.52 5.40 19.02
CA SER A 894 9.93 6.76 18.66
C SER A 894 10.99 7.31 19.61
N VAL A 895 10.74 7.26 20.92
CA VAL A 895 11.68 7.77 21.95
C VAL A 895 13.04 7.08 21.87
N ILE A 896 13.06 5.76 21.68
CA ILE A 896 14.32 5.02 21.56
C ILE A 896 15.07 5.36 20.28
N LYS A 897 14.37 5.70 19.18
CA LYS A 897 15.02 6.17 17.95
C LYS A 897 15.49 7.63 18.06
N GLN A 898 14.72 8.51 18.69
CA GLN A 898 15.16 9.88 19.01
C GLN A 898 16.46 9.85 19.83
N ILE A 899 16.51 9.03 20.89
CA ILE A 899 17.72 8.85 21.68
C ILE A 899 18.86 8.26 20.84
N SER A 900 18.71 7.07 20.27
CA SER A 900 19.85 6.36 19.65
C SER A 900 20.35 6.95 18.33
N GLU A 901 19.54 7.79 17.66
CA GLU A 901 19.82 8.28 16.30
C GLU A 901 19.93 9.82 16.21
N ILE A 902 19.52 10.57 17.24
CA ILE A 902 19.62 12.06 17.29
C ILE A 902 20.33 12.55 18.58
N HIS A 903 19.98 12.04 19.76
CA HIS A 903 20.49 12.63 21.02
C HIS A 903 21.87 12.11 21.47
N ILE A 904 22.42 11.10 20.79
CA ILE A 904 23.71 10.47 21.13
C ILE A 904 24.71 10.75 20.01
N ALA A 905 25.78 11.48 20.32
CA ALA A 905 26.83 11.85 19.37
C ALA A 905 27.44 10.62 18.69
N GLY A 906 27.55 10.66 17.35
CA GLY A 906 28.02 9.51 16.55
C GLY A 906 27.05 8.32 16.47
N GLY A 907 25.89 8.39 17.14
CA GLY A 907 24.79 7.43 17.14
C GLY A 907 25.12 6.02 17.64
N ILE A 908 24.10 5.19 17.84
CA ILE A 908 24.26 3.78 18.22
C ILE A 908 23.19 2.90 17.56
N VAL A 909 23.61 1.79 16.96
CA VAL A 909 22.69 0.92 16.21
C VAL A 909 21.76 0.21 17.20
N THR A 910 20.45 0.31 16.97
CA THR A 910 19.44 -0.32 17.83
C THR A 910 18.56 -1.32 17.09
N GLN A 911 18.33 -2.48 17.73
CA GLN A 911 17.43 -3.53 17.25
C GLN A 911 16.29 -3.77 18.26
N CYS A 912 15.16 -3.10 18.01
CA CYS A 912 13.98 -3.17 18.88
C CYS A 912 13.18 -4.47 18.68
N ILE A 913 12.77 -5.12 19.78
CA ILE A 913 11.98 -6.35 19.79
C ILE A 913 10.74 -6.13 20.69
N LYS A 914 9.55 -6.61 20.26
CA LYS A 914 8.32 -6.56 21.09
C LYS A 914 8.20 -7.83 21.93
N GLN A 915 7.58 -7.76 23.11
CA GLN A 915 7.37 -8.93 23.98
C GLN A 915 6.63 -10.10 23.30
N GLN A 916 5.67 -9.86 22.40
CA GLN A 916 5.01 -10.93 21.64
C GLN A 916 5.97 -11.70 20.71
N THR A 917 7.12 -11.11 20.35
CA THR A 917 8.17 -11.75 19.55
C THR A 917 9.04 -12.65 20.42
N LEU A 918 9.38 -12.24 21.65
CA LEU A 918 10.08 -13.10 22.62
C LEU A 918 9.24 -14.34 22.98
N LYS A 919 7.94 -14.15 23.22
CA LYS A 919 6.99 -15.25 23.48
C LYS A 919 6.77 -16.21 22.29
N LYS A 920 7.46 -16.00 21.16
CA LYS A 920 7.40 -16.80 19.93
C LYS A 920 8.77 -16.92 19.24
N LEU A 921 9.81 -17.07 20.05
CA LEU A 921 11.19 -17.04 19.62
C LEU A 921 11.64 -18.39 19.03
N ASN A 922 11.30 -18.62 17.77
CA ASN A 922 11.78 -19.75 16.97
C ASN A 922 12.85 -19.32 15.95
N ASP A 923 13.49 -20.28 15.31
CA ASP A 923 14.62 -20.07 14.39
C ASP A 923 14.25 -19.18 13.20
N SER A 924 13.00 -19.21 12.72
CA SER A 924 12.52 -18.29 11.69
C SER A 924 12.41 -16.85 12.20
N THR A 925 11.91 -16.64 13.43
CA THR A 925 11.93 -15.33 14.09
C THR A 925 13.36 -14.83 14.27
N ILE A 926 14.28 -15.70 14.72
CA ILE A 926 15.70 -15.36 14.92
C ILE A 926 16.40 -15.03 13.60
N GLY A 927 16.24 -15.83 12.54
CA GLY A 927 16.80 -15.56 11.22
C GLY A 927 16.33 -14.22 10.65
N ASN A 928 15.05 -13.87 10.82
CA ASN A 928 14.51 -12.56 10.42
C ASN A 928 15.01 -11.40 11.32
N ILE A 929 15.54 -11.65 12.52
CA ILE A 929 16.25 -10.66 13.33
C ILE A 929 17.70 -10.52 12.84
N LEU A 930 18.38 -11.64 12.58
CA LEU A 930 19.78 -11.69 12.14
C LEU A 930 20.00 -11.06 10.76
N LEU A 931 19.13 -11.33 9.78
CA LEU A 931 19.09 -10.65 8.48
C LEU A 931 19.14 -9.11 8.63
N LYS A 932 18.46 -8.57 9.66
CA LYS A 932 18.42 -7.14 9.95
C LYS A 932 19.62 -6.64 10.72
N ILE A 933 20.13 -7.42 11.67
CA ILE A 933 21.35 -7.07 12.43
C ILE A 933 22.54 -6.99 11.45
N ASN A 934 22.71 -7.99 10.58
CA ASN A 934 23.77 -8.00 9.58
C ASN A 934 23.73 -6.76 8.68
N SER A 935 22.55 -6.49 8.09
CA SER A 935 22.32 -5.33 7.23
C SER A 935 22.69 -4.01 7.93
N LYS A 936 22.22 -3.80 9.18
CA LYS A 936 22.47 -2.56 9.93
C LYS A 936 23.95 -2.35 10.26
N LEU A 937 24.68 -3.44 10.50
CA LEU A 937 26.11 -3.45 10.75
C LEU A 937 26.93 -3.54 9.44
N ASN A 938 26.29 -3.18 8.31
CA ASN A 938 26.86 -3.06 6.97
C ASN A 938 27.42 -4.35 6.36
N GLY A 939 26.93 -5.52 6.77
CA GLY A 939 27.12 -6.78 6.05
C GLY A 939 26.20 -6.92 4.83
N ILE A 940 26.39 -8.00 4.06
CA ILE A 940 25.60 -8.35 2.87
C ILE A 940 25.03 -9.76 3.06
N ASN A 941 23.70 -9.89 3.08
CA ASN A 941 23.08 -11.20 3.28
C ASN A 941 23.28 -12.10 2.04
N HIS A 942 23.01 -11.55 0.85
CA HIS A 942 23.09 -12.25 -0.45
C HIS A 942 23.15 -11.24 -1.61
N LYS A 943 23.52 -11.70 -2.80
CA LYS A 943 23.44 -10.94 -4.07
C LYS A 943 22.78 -11.75 -5.18
N LEU A 944 22.55 -11.16 -6.35
CA LEU A 944 22.19 -11.92 -7.56
C LEU A 944 23.38 -12.80 -7.98
N ALA A 945 23.11 -14.05 -8.34
CA ALA A 945 24.13 -14.93 -8.93
C ALA A 945 24.59 -14.39 -10.29
N LEU A 946 25.86 -14.63 -10.67
CA LEU A 946 26.46 -13.99 -11.86
C LEU A 946 25.66 -14.15 -13.17
N PRO A 947 25.07 -15.32 -13.52
CA PRO A 947 24.23 -15.46 -14.72
C PRO A 947 22.89 -14.70 -14.68
N TYR A 948 22.49 -14.19 -13.51
CA TYR A 948 21.26 -13.44 -13.27
C TYR A 948 21.56 -11.97 -12.88
N ARG A 949 22.73 -11.46 -13.27
CA ARG A 949 23.12 -10.06 -13.03
C ARG A 949 22.69 -9.21 -14.24
N PRO A 950 21.73 -8.27 -14.11
CA PRO A 950 21.26 -7.46 -15.23
C PRO A 950 22.39 -6.67 -15.91
N PRO A 951 22.41 -6.55 -17.25
CA PRO A 951 23.48 -5.87 -18.00
C PRO A 951 23.75 -4.43 -17.55
N CYS A 952 22.75 -3.73 -17.03
CA CYS A 952 22.91 -2.38 -16.49
C CYS A 952 23.90 -2.30 -15.31
N LEU A 953 24.01 -3.37 -14.50
CA LEU A 953 24.90 -3.44 -13.34
C LEU A 953 26.34 -3.87 -13.69
N ASN A 954 26.65 -4.23 -14.94
CA ASN A 954 28.01 -4.67 -15.33
C ASN A 954 29.01 -3.49 -15.46
N ILE A 955 28.53 -2.26 -15.30
CA ILE A 955 29.32 -1.04 -15.12
C ILE A 955 28.82 -0.30 -13.86
N PRO A 956 29.57 0.67 -13.29
CA PRO A 956 29.12 1.44 -12.13
C PRO A 956 27.73 2.05 -12.36
N CYS A 957 26.73 1.55 -11.64
CA CYS A 957 25.32 1.91 -11.82
C CYS A 957 24.73 2.26 -10.46
N MET A 958 24.04 3.40 -10.38
CA MET A 958 23.31 3.81 -9.18
C MET A 958 21.83 3.48 -9.33
N ILE A 959 21.31 2.63 -8.44
CA ILE A 959 19.89 2.36 -8.28
C ILE A 959 19.34 3.25 -7.16
N VAL A 960 18.30 4.01 -7.44
CA VAL A 960 17.69 4.98 -6.51
C VAL A 960 16.20 4.69 -6.36
N GLY A 961 15.67 4.82 -5.16
CA GLY A 961 14.24 4.78 -4.88
C GLY A 961 13.80 5.98 -4.05
N ALA A 962 12.59 6.47 -4.28
CA ALA A 962 12.06 7.66 -3.61
C ALA A 962 10.56 7.53 -3.28
N ASP A 963 10.18 7.86 -2.04
CA ASP A 963 8.80 7.78 -1.50
C ASP A 963 8.50 9.05 -0.70
N VAL A 964 7.25 9.54 -0.78
CA VAL A 964 6.76 10.66 0.02
C VAL A 964 5.62 10.18 0.92
N THR A 965 5.76 10.39 2.23
CA THR A 965 4.78 9.99 3.23
C THR A 965 4.16 11.22 3.90
N HIS A 966 2.92 11.54 3.51
CA HIS A 966 2.07 12.56 4.14
C HIS A 966 1.53 12.10 5.51
N PRO A 967 1.04 13.03 6.37
CA PRO A 967 0.19 12.68 7.51
C PRO A 967 -1.21 12.20 7.09
N SER A 968 -2.02 11.79 8.07
CA SER A 968 -3.47 11.56 7.90
C SER A 968 -4.19 12.82 7.39
N PRO A 969 -5.24 12.70 6.54
CA PRO A 969 -5.93 13.86 5.95
C PRO A 969 -6.42 14.92 6.96
N ASP A 970 -6.88 14.48 8.13
CA ASP A 970 -7.40 15.36 9.20
C ASP A 970 -6.29 16.14 9.94
N ALA A 971 -5.01 15.79 9.75
CA ALA A 971 -3.88 16.44 10.39
C ALA A 971 -3.22 17.44 9.43
N THR A 972 -3.61 18.71 9.53
CA THR A 972 -3.08 19.82 8.74
C THR A 972 -1.67 20.24 9.19
N ASN A 973 -1.40 20.21 10.49
CA ASN A 973 -0.22 20.83 11.09
C ASN A 973 0.96 19.84 11.23
N ILE A 974 1.16 18.98 10.23
CA ILE A 974 2.22 17.96 10.22
C ILE A 974 2.86 17.94 8.82
N PRO A 975 4.19 18.09 8.68
CA PRO A 975 4.84 18.14 7.37
C PRO A 975 4.75 16.80 6.64
N SER A 976 4.84 16.81 5.31
CA SER A 976 5.15 15.60 4.55
C SER A 976 6.63 15.25 4.74
N ILE A 977 7.00 14.00 4.45
CA ILE A 977 8.38 13.54 4.53
C ILE A 977 8.74 12.88 3.20
N ALA A 978 9.67 13.47 2.46
CA ALA A 978 10.35 12.81 1.37
C ALA A 978 11.52 11.98 1.90
N ALA A 979 11.75 10.81 1.31
CA ALA A 979 12.96 10.04 1.54
C ALA A 979 13.47 9.42 0.24
N VAL A 980 14.79 9.38 0.09
CA VAL A 980 15.48 8.86 -1.09
C VAL A 980 16.58 7.91 -0.66
N ALA A 981 16.48 6.65 -1.09
CA ALA A 981 17.47 5.61 -0.87
C ALA A 981 18.27 5.36 -2.14
N ALA A 982 19.60 5.54 -2.11
CA ALA A 982 20.49 5.28 -3.24
C ALA A 982 21.47 4.16 -2.91
N SER A 983 21.65 3.22 -3.84
CA SER A 983 22.61 2.12 -3.72
C SER A 983 24.02 2.68 -3.71
N HIS A 984 24.91 2.13 -2.87
CA HIS A 984 26.32 2.55 -2.81
C HIS A 984 27.31 1.38 -2.94
N ASP A 985 26.84 0.21 -3.37
CA ASP A 985 27.65 -0.96 -3.70
C ASP A 985 27.30 -1.51 -5.10
N PRO A 986 28.24 -2.15 -5.83
CA PRO A 986 27.97 -2.66 -7.18
C PRO A 986 26.91 -3.76 -7.29
N ASN A 987 26.48 -4.38 -6.19
CA ASN A 987 25.45 -5.42 -6.19
C ASN A 987 24.04 -4.86 -5.94
N ALA A 988 23.91 -3.55 -5.72
CA ALA A 988 22.66 -2.86 -5.41
C ALA A 988 21.90 -3.46 -4.20
N PHE A 989 22.64 -3.87 -3.16
CA PHE A 989 22.12 -4.42 -1.91
C PHE A 989 22.21 -3.41 -0.75
N GLN A 990 23.29 -2.62 -0.68
CA GLN A 990 23.56 -1.63 0.36
C GLN A 990 23.15 -0.23 -0.09
N TYR A 991 22.37 0.47 0.74
CA TYR A 991 21.76 1.77 0.43
C TYR A 991 22.08 2.81 1.50
N ASN A 992 22.28 4.05 1.08
CA ASN A 992 22.31 5.22 1.95
C ASN A 992 20.99 5.98 1.79
N VAL A 993 20.49 6.61 2.87
CA VAL A 993 19.21 7.32 2.87
C VAL A 993 19.38 8.80 3.20
N GLU A 994 18.78 9.64 2.36
CA GLU A 994 18.57 11.06 2.63
C GLU A 994 17.08 11.29 2.86
N ILE A 995 16.73 12.21 3.76
CA ILE A 995 15.36 12.48 4.17
C ILE A 995 15.13 13.99 4.19
N ARG A 996 13.96 14.45 3.77
CA ARG A 996 13.54 15.85 3.90
C ARG A 996 12.16 16.04 4.52
N LEU A 997 12.04 17.03 5.39
CA LEU A 997 10.76 17.63 5.75
C LEU A 997 10.32 18.56 4.63
N GLN A 998 9.03 18.57 4.32
CA GLN A 998 8.44 19.43 3.29
C GLN A 998 6.97 19.76 3.63
N SER A 999 6.33 20.62 2.85
CA SER A 999 5.01 21.18 3.20
C SER A 999 3.93 20.09 3.36
N PRO A 1000 2.93 20.31 4.23
CA PRO A 1000 1.83 19.36 4.41
C PRO A 1000 1.11 19.07 3.07
N ARG A 1001 1.07 17.79 2.68
CA ARG A 1001 0.48 17.26 1.42
C ARG A 1001 1.23 17.61 0.12
N GLU A 1002 2.42 18.19 0.20
CA GLU A 1002 3.33 18.32 -0.95
C GLU A 1002 3.86 16.93 -1.35
N GLU A 1003 3.73 16.56 -2.64
CA GLU A 1003 4.15 15.26 -3.20
C GLU A 1003 5.41 15.38 -4.07
N ILE A 1004 5.72 16.54 -4.65
CA ILE A 1004 6.98 16.73 -5.41
C ILE A 1004 8.15 16.81 -4.42
N ILE A 1005 9.27 16.14 -4.69
CA ILE A 1005 10.46 16.21 -3.80
C ILE A 1005 11.24 17.49 -4.11
N SER A 1006 10.93 18.56 -3.35
CA SER A 1006 11.42 19.93 -3.58
C SER A 1006 12.95 20.06 -3.50
N ASP A 1007 13.60 19.40 -2.54
CA ASP A 1007 15.09 19.40 -2.39
C ASP A 1007 15.77 18.19 -3.05
N LEU A 1008 15.22 17.63 -4.14
CA LEU A 1008 15.83 16.45 -4.77
C LEU A 1008 17.26 16.71 -5.28
N LYS A 1009 17.58 17.96 -5.67
CA LYS A 1009 18.91 18.35 -6.15
C LYS A 1009 20.00 18.14 -5.09
N GLN A 1010 19.83 18.70 -3.88
CA GLN A 1010 20.85 18.56 -2.83
C GLN A 1010 20.89 17.14 -2.24
N ILE A 1011 19.75 16.44 -2.21
CA ILE A 1011 19.69 15.01 -1.92
C ILE A 1011 20.61 14.24 -2.90
N MET A 1012 20.45 14.45 -4.21
CA MET A 1012 21.21 13.74 -5.22
C MET A 1012 22.70 14.09 -5.19
N ILE A 1013 23.08 15.36 -4.97
CA ILE A 1013 24.48 15.77 -4.80
C ILE A 1013 25.16 14.95 -3.69
N LYS A 1014 24.51 14.82 -2.52
CA LYS A 1014 25.04 14.01 -1.41
C LYS A 1014 25.13 12.53 -1.74
N GLN A 1015 24.11 11.95 -2.38
CA GLN A 1015 24.09 10.53 -2.74
C GLN A 1015 25.15 10.18 -3.81
N LEU A 1016 25.36 11.06 -4.79
CA LEU A 1016 26.40 10.92 -5.83
C LEU A 1016 27.81 11.00 -5.23
N LEU A 1017 28.05 11.95 -4.32
CA LEU A 1017 29.32 12.04 -3.58
C LEU A 1017 29.55 10.82 -2.68
N TYR A 1018 28.50 10.29 -2.03
CA TYR A 1018 28.60 9.09 -1.19
C TYR A 1018 28.89 7.83 -2.01
N PHE A 1019 28.27 7.68 -3.18
CA PHE A 1019 28.58 6.59 -4.13
C PHE A 1019 30.04 6.66 -4.60
N TYR A 1020 30.53 7.84 -4.96
CA TYR A 1020 31.94 8.03 -5.32
C TYR A 1020 32.88 7.68 -4.14
N GLN A 1021 32.55 8.13 -2.92
CA GLN A 1021 33.32 7.82 -1.71
C GLN A 1021 33.37 6.31 -1.40
N LYS A 1022 32.31 5.54 -1.69
CA LYS A 1022 32.24 4.09 -1.39
C LYS A 1022 32.72 3.18 -2.51
N THR A 1023 32.64 3.60 -3.78
CA THR A 1023 32.97 2.75 -4.94
C THR A 1023 34.27 3.15 -5.65
N GLY A 1024 34.83 4.33 -5.38
CA GLY A 1024 35.93 4.91 -6.15
C GLY A 1024 35.54 5.33 -7.58
N HIS A 1025 34.27 5.18 -7.96
CA HIS A 1025 33.78 5.37 -9.32
C HIS A 1025 32.60 6.34 -9.37
N LYS A 1026 32.55 7.11 -10.45
CA LYS A 1026 31.39 7.93 -10.81
C LYS A 1026 30.34 6.98 -11.43
N PRO A 1027 29.04 7.11 -11.14
CA PRO A 1027 28.03 6.26 -11.77
C PRO A 1027 27.99 6.55 -13.27
N ARG A 1028 28.06 5.50 -14.10
CA ARG A 1028 27.93 5.55 -15.57
C ARG A 1028 26.48 5.34 -16.03
N ARG A 1029 25.59 4.95 -15.12
CA ARG A 1029 24.14 4.82 -15.32
C ARG A 1029 23.43 5.19 -14.02
N LEU A 1030 22.25 5.80 -14.12
CA LEU A 1030 21.36 6.04 -12.99
C LEU A 1030 19.95 5.52 -13.30
N ILE A 1031 19.37 4.76 -12.37
CA ILE A 1031 18.02 4.19 -12.50
C ILE A 1031 17.20 4.56 -11.26
N PHE A 1032 16.09 5.28 -11.45
CA PHE A 1032 15.32 5.93 -10.39
C PHE A 1032 13.88 5.38 -10.32
N TYR A 1033 13.41 5.01 -9.12
CA TYR A 1033 12.08 4.44 -8.87
C TYR A 1033 11.26 5.27 -7.86
N ARG A 1034 10.33 6.10 -8.35
CA ARG A 1034 9.55 7.08 -7.58
C ARG A 1034 8.12 6.59 -7.28
N ASP A 1035 7.71 6.55 -6.00
CA ASP A 1035 6.46 5.94 -5.54
C ASP A 1035 5.53 6.91 -4.81
N GLY A 1036 4.24 6.91 -5.19
CA GLY A 1036 3.19 7.82 -4.68
C GLY A 1036 2.53 8.66 -5.78
N VAL A 1037 3.29 9.01 -6.80
CA VAL A 1037 2.92 9.90 -7.91
C VAL A 1037 1.72 9.37 -8.72
N SER A 1038 0.68 10.21 -8.87
CA SER A 1038 -0.47 9.90 -9.74
C SER A 1038 -0.25 10.29 -11.21
N GLU A 1039 -1.02 9.71 -12.13
CA GLU A 1039 -0.82 9.95 -13.58
C GLU A 1039 -1.05 11.42 -14.01
N GLY A 1040 -1.77 12.22 -13.19
CA GLY A 1040 -1.94 13.67 -13.41
C GLY A 1040 -0.74 14.52 -12.97
N GLN A 1041 0.25 13.93 -12.28
CA GLN A 1041 1.44 14.63 -11.75
C GLN A 1041 2.71 14.32 -12.55
N LEU A 1042 2.64 13.46 -13.58
CA LEU A 1042 3.82 13.02 -14.33
C LEU A 1042 4.61 14.20 -14.93
N THR A 1043 3.92 15.21 -15.48
CA THR A 1043 4.56 16.44 -16.00
C THR A 1043 5.33 17.20 -14.92
N GLN A 1044 4.77 17.31 -13.71
CA GLN A 1044 5.42 18.00 -12.59
C GLN A 1044 6.66 17.22 -12.10
N VAL A 1045 6.62 15.89 -12.12
CA VAL A 1045 7.76 15.03 -11.76
C VAL A 1045 8.85 15.07 -12.84
N ILE A 1046 8.50 15.10 -14.13
CA ILE A 1046 9.46 15.32 -15.22
C ILE A 1046 10.10 16.71 -15.06
N HIS A 1047 9.31 17.76 -14.83
CA HIS A 1047 9.82 19.13 -14.75
C HIS A 1047 10.67 19.39 -13.49
N HIS A 1048 10.19 19.01 -12.29
CA HIS A 1048 10.90 19.31 -11.04
C HIS A 1048 11.88 18.22 -10.60
N GLU A 1049 11.49 16.93 -10.64
CA GLU A 1049 12.33 15.86 -10.06
C GLU A 1049 13.43 15.40 -11.03
N LEU A 1050 13.11 15.10 -12.30
CA LEU A 1050 14.11 14.63 -13.26
C LEU A 1050 15.18 15.69 -13.57
N PHE A 1051 14.80 16.97 -13.76
CA PHE A 1051 15.79 18.02 -13.99
C PHE A 1051 16.63 18.31 -12.74
N ALA A 1052 16.07 18.22 -11.53
CA ALA A 1052 16.88 18.31 -10.29
C ALA A 1052 17.95 17.21 -10.19
N ILE A 1053 17.69 15.99 -10.67
CA ILE A 1053 18.71 14.92 -10.78
C ILE A 1053 19.78 15.32 -11.81
N LYS A 1054 19.39 15.80 -12.99
CA LYS A 1054 20.33 16.21 -14.06
C LYS A 1054 21.22 17.38 -13.64
N GLU A 1055 20.65 18.39 -12.98
CA GLU A 1055 21.40 19.52 -12.44
C GLU A 1055 22.37 19.11 -11.34
N ALA A 1056 21.99 18.18 -10.46
CA ALA A 1056 22.88 17.65 -9.42
C ALA A 1056 24.12 16.95 -10.01
N ILE A 1057 23.96 16.26 -11.15
CA ILE A 1057 25.05 15.59 -11.86
C ILE A 1057 25.93 16.63 -12.56
N ALA A 1058 25.35 17.53 -13.37
CA ALA A 1058 26.08 18.58 -14.10
C ALA A 1058 26.88 19.49 -13.15
N GLN A 1059 26.30 19.85 -12.00
CA GLN A 1059 26.97 20.66 -10.96
C GLN A 1059 28.19 19.95 -10.34
N LEU A 1060 28.15 18.63 -10.17
CA LEU A 1060 29.30 17.84 -9.68
C LEU A 1060 30.35 17.58 -10.77
N GLU A 1061 29.92 17.56 -12.02
CA GLU A 1061 30.76 17.42 -13.22
C GLU A 1061 31.49 18.72 -13.60
N GLY A 1062 30.99 19.88 -13.15
CA GLY A 1062 31.49 21.19 -13.60
C GLY A 1062 31.06 21.52 -15.04
N THR A 1063 30.03 20.86 -15.56
CA THR A 1063 29.56 20.93 -16.95
C THR A 1063 28.22 21.65 -17.05
N LYS A 1064 27.87 22.12 -18.25
CA LYS A 1064 26.51 22.56 -18.58
C LYS A 1064 25.52 21.40 -18.82
N TYR A 1065 25.99 20.15 -18.83
CA TYR A 1065 25.25 19.00 -19.33
C TYR A 1065 25.51 17.76 -18.46
N CYS A 1066 24.44 17.04 -18.10
CA CYS A 1066 24.51 15.77 -17.38
C CYS A 1066 25.11 14.67 -18.28
N MET A 1067 26.29 14.15 -17.97
CA MET A 1067 26.92 13.07 -18.75
C MET A 1067 26.40 11.67 -18.42
N VAL A 1068 25.70 11.51 -17.28
CA VAL A 1068 25.19 10.21 -16.82
C VAL A 1068 23.77 9.95 -17.36
N PRO A 1069 23.53 8.90 -18.16
CA PRO A 1069 22.19 8.56 -18.66
C PRO A 1069 21.24 8.10 -17.54
N ILE A 1070 20.03 8.65 -17.52
CA ILE A 1070 19.00 8.36 -16.52
C ILE A 1070 17.89 7.48 -17.12
N THR A 1071 17.41 6.51 -16.35
CA THR A 1071 16.10 5.86 -16.59
C THR A 1071 15.22 6.06 -15.36
N PHE A 1072 14.00 6.58 -15.55
CA PHE A 1072 13.11 7.01 -14.46
C PHE A 1072 11.78 6.27 -14.55
N PHE A 1073 11.42 5.57 -13.47
CA PHE A 1073 10.17 4.85 -13.29
C PHE A 1073 9.29 5.51 -12.24
N VAL A 1074 8.01 5.70 -12.59
CA VAL A 1074 6.96 5.93 -11.60
C VAL A 1074 6.37 4.58 -11.19
N VAL A 1075 6.32 4.35 -9.88
CA VAL A 1075 5.84 3.14 -9.21
C VAL A 1075 4.50 3.46 -8.55
N GLN A 1076 3.49 2.62 -8.76
CA GLN A 1076 2.15 2.84 -8.21
C GLN A 1076 1.65 1.59 -7.47
N LYS A 1077 2.09 1.41 -6.21
CA LYS A 1077 1.65 0.33 -5.31
C LYS A 1077 0.19 0.44 -4.82
N ARG A 1078 -0.59 1.41 -5.32
CA ARG A 1078 -1.90 1.85 -4.77
C ARG A 1078 -3.10 1.92 -5.75
N HIS A 1079 -3.19 1.03 -6.74
CA HIS A 1079 -4.37 0.94 -7.66
C HIS A 1079 -5.39 -0.16 -7.28
N HIS A 1080 -6.55 -0.19 -7.94
CA HIS A 1080 -7.62 -1.18 -7.70
C HIS A 1080 -7.64 -2.40 -8.63
N ILE A 1081 -6.77 -2.43 -9.66
CA ILE A 1081 -6.58 -3.59 -10.55
C ILE A 1081 -6.02 -4.79 -9.78
N ARG A 1082 -6.42 -6.00 -10.18
CA ARG A 1082 -6.00 -7.34 -9.72
C ARG A 1082 -5.86 -8.27 -10.92
N LEU A 1083 -5.10 -9.36 -10.74
CA LEU A 1083 -4.93 -10.44 -11.72
C LEU A 1083 -5.33 -11.77 -11.09
N PHE A 1084 -5.99 -12.63 -11.86
CA PHE A 1084 -6.54 -13.92 -11.45
C PHE A 1084 -6.06 -15.00 -12.44
N PRO A 1085 -5.58 -16.17 -11.98
CA PRO A 1085 -5.10 -17.21 -12.89
C PRO A 1085 -6.28 -17.91 -13.58
N THR A 1086 -6.16 -18.16 -14.90
CA THR A 1086 -7.16 -18.96 -15.64
C THR A 1086 -6.92 -20.47 -15.54
N ASP A 1087 -5.79 -20.89 -14.99
CA ASP A 1087 -5.37 -22.29 -14.83
C ASP A 1087 -4.66 -22.45 -13.48
N ALA A 1088 -5.05 -23.46 -12.71
CA ALA A 1088 -4.46 -23.78 -11.40
C ALA A 1088 -2.96 -24.08 -11.48
N LYS A 1089 -2.45 -24.59 -12.61
CA LYS A 1089 -1.00 -24.78 -12.83
C LYS A 1089 -0.21 -23.47 -12.79
N ASN A 1090 -0.88 -22.34 -13.01
CA ASN A 1090 -0.32 -20.99 -13.00
C ASN A 1090 -0.62 -20.23 -11.69
N SER A 1091 -1.12 -20.91 -10.64
CA SER A 1091 -1.46 -20.28 -9.36
C SER A 1091 -0.41 -20.43 -8.24
N ASP A 1092 -0.58 -19.64 -7.17
CA ASP A 1092 -0.03 -19.90 -5.84
C ASP A 1092 -0.84 -20.99 -5.11
N ASP A 1093 -0.21 -21.64 -4.13
CA ASP A 1093 -0.76 -22.84 -3.47
C ASP A 1093 -1.75 -22.53 -2.34
N ARG A 1094 -1.93 -21.25 -1.97
CA ARG A 1094 -2.61 -20.86 -0.71
C ARG A 1094 -3.86 -20.03 -0.91
N ASN A 1095 -3.82 -19.06 -1.82
CA ASN A 1095 -4.87 -18.06 -2.00
C ASN A 1095 -5.40 -18.06 -3.45
N GLY A 1096 -4.83 -18.88 -4.34
CA GLY A 1096 -5.20 -18.97 -5.74
C GLY A 1096 -4.74 -17.77 -6.57
N ASN A 1097 -3.69 -17.07 -6.16
CA ASN A 1097 -3.16 -15.91 -6.90
C ASN A 1097 -2.39 -16.34 -8.16
N VAL A 1098 -2.17 -15.42 -9.09
CA VAL A 1098 -1.14 -15.59 -10.12
C VAL A 1098 0.26 -15.73 -9.49
N GLN A 1099 1.15 -16.48 -10.14
CA GLN A 1099 2.50 -16.77 -9.62
C GLN A 1099 3.38 -15.52 -9.47
N ALA A 1100 4.30 -15.55 -8.50
CA ALA A 1100 5.34 -14.52 -8.38
C ALA A 1100 6.19 -14.48 -9.66
N GLY A 1101 6.37 -13.28 -10.22
CA GLY A 1101 6.94 -13.06 -11.55
C GLY A 1101 5.90 -12.87 -12.66
N THR A 1102 4.60 -12.98 -12.37
CA THR A 1102 3.55 -12.70 -13.36
C THR A 1102 3.56 -11.21 -13.74
N ILE A 1103 3.66 -10.93 -15.03
CA ILE A 1103 3.66 -9.59 -15.60
C ILE A 1103 2.61 -9.44 -16.71
N VAL A 1104 1.97 -8.26 -16.74
CA VAL A 1104 1.07 -7.81 -17.83
C VAL A 1104 1.55 -6.44 -18.32
N ASP A 1105 2.09 -6.42 -19.52
CA ASP A 1105 2.72 -5.30 -20.23
C ASP A 1105 1.86 -4.75 -21.37
N SER A 1106 0.77 -5.44 -21.70
CA SER A 1106 -0.06 -5.28 -22.89
C SER A 1106 -1.56 -5.28 -22.53
N GLU A 1107 -2.39 -4.90 -23.51
CA GLU A 1107 -3.85 -4.74 -23.46
C GLU A 1107 -4.45 -3.75 -22.43
N ILE A 1108 -4.19 -3.95 -21.14
CA ILE A 1108 -4.68 -3.11 -20.02
C ILE A 1108 -3.68 -2.04 -19.58
N THR A 1109 -2.57 -1.95 -20.29
CA THR A 1109 -1.47 -0.98 -20.12
C THR A 1109 -1.58 0.14 -21.16
N HIS A 1110 -0.78 1.20 -21.02
CA HIS A 1110 -0.76 2.31 -21.96
C HIS A 1110 -0.42 1.82 -23.39
N PRO A 1111 -1.18 2.21 -24.42
CA PRO A 1111 -1.04 1.63 -25.76
C PRO A 1111 0.30 1.96 -26.44
N THR A 1112 0.96 3.04 -26.03
CA THR A 1112 2.16 3.56 -26.71
C THR A 1112 3.40 3.76 -25.83
N GLN A 1113 3.32 3.74 -24.49
CA GLN A 1113 4.43 4.15 -23.59
C GLN A 1113 4.81 3.02 -22.65
N ILE A 1114 6.10 2.80 -22.37
CA ILE A 1114 6.59 1.65 -21.58
C ILE A 1114 5.97 1.63 -20.17
N ASP A 1115 4.98 0.77 -19.95
CA ASP A 1115 4.32 0.53 -18.67
C ASP A 1115 3.81 -0.91 -18.54
N PHE A 1116 3.82 -1.42 -17.30
CA PHE A 1116 3.49 -2.82 -16.99
C PHE A 1116 3.01 -3.00 -15.54
N TYR A 1117 2.28 -4.08 -15.29
CA TYR A 1117 1.82 -4.55 -13.98
C TYR A 1117 2.60 -5.82 -13.59
N LEU A 1118 3.39 -5.78 -12.51
CA LEU A 1118 4.16 -6.93 -12.03
C LEU A 1118 3.68 -7.42 -10.67
N VAL A 1119 3.35 -8.71 -10.56
CA VAL A 1119 3.14 -9.44 -9.30
C VAL A 1119 4.46 -10.10 -8.90
N SER A 1120 5.36 -9.33 -8.29
CA SER A 1120 6.70 -9.80 -7.93
C SER A 1120 6.75 -10.74 -6.71
N HIS A 1121 5.64 -10.98 -6.00
CA HIS A 1121 5.64 -11.58 -4.67
C HIS A 1121 4.53 -12.63 -4.49
N ALA A 1122 4.83 -13.73 -3.78
CA ALA A 1122 3.79 -14.63 -3.29
C ALA A 1122 3.04 -13.97 -2.13
N SER A 1123 1.77 -13.65 -2.38
CA SER A 1123 0.88 -13.01 -1.40
C SER A 1123 0.52 -13.96 -0.27
N ILE A 1124 0.84 -13.56 0.96
CA ILE A 1124 0.69 -14.43 2.14
C ILE A 1124 -0.77 -14.63 2.50
N GLN A 1125 -1.61 -13.61 2.32
CA GLN A 1125 -3.04 -13.63 2.63
C GLN A 1125 -3.81 -12.78 1.61
N GLY A 1126 -4.88 -13.34 1.08
CA GLY A 1126 -5.80 -12.67 0.17
C GLY A 1126 -5.30 -12.51 -1.27
N THR A 1127 -6.09 -11.81 -2.10
CA THR A 1127 -5.78 -11.54 -3.51
C THR A 1127 -4.58 -10.59 -3.69
N ALA A 1128 -3.61 -11.04 -4.48
CA ALA A 1128 -2.40 -10.30 -4.84
C ALA A 1128 -2.70 -8.99 -5.55
N ARG A 1129 -2.02 -7.93 -5.12
CA ARG A 1129 -1.98 -6.65 -5.85
C ARG A 1129 -0.71 -6.65 -6.72
N PRO A 1130 -0.81 -6.57 -8.06
CA PRO A 1130 0.35 -6.15 -8.84
C PRO A 1130 0.76 -4.74 -8.43
N THR A 1131 1.99 -4.36 -8.77
CA THR A 1131 2.43 -2.97 -8.76
C THR A 1131 2.53 -2.50 -10.22
N LYS A 1132 1.94 -1.35 -10.55
CA LYS A 1132 2.15 -0.71 -11.87
C LYS A 1132 3.48 0.04 -11.87
N TYR A 1133 4.22 -0.09 -12.96
CA TYR A 1133 5.42 0.67 -13.29
C TYR A 1133 5.19 1.40 -14.61
N ARG A 1134 5.65 2.64 -14.72
CA ARG A 1134 5.62 3.45 -15.95
C ARG A 1134 6.97 4.12 -16.12
N CYS A 1135 7.67 3.81 -17.20
CA CYS A 1135 8.89 4.49 -17.59
C CYS A 1135 8.53 5.87 -18.12
N ILE A 1136 9.03 6.93 -17.49
CA ILE A 1136 8.81 8.32 -17.95
C ILE A 1136 10.05 8.93 -18.59
N TRP A 1137 11.20 8.26 -18.51
CA TRP A 1137 12.47 8.68 -19.09
C TRP A 1137 13.41 7.49 -19.27
N ASN A 1138 14.16 7.39 -20.38
CA ASN A 1138 15.06 6.25 -20.65
C ASN A 1138 16.26 6.61 -21.55
N GLU A 1139 17.23 7.38 -21.05
CA GLU A 1139 18.49 7.66 -21.75
C GLU A 1139 19.46 6.47 -21.78
N ASN A 1140 19.28 5.47 -20.90
CA ASN A 1140 20.11 4.26 -20.93
C ASN A 1140 19.82 3.34 -22.13
N GLY A 1141 18.76 3.62 -22.89
CA GLY A 1141 18.34 2.81 -24.04
C GLY A 1141 17.83 1.42 -23.66
N MET A 1142 17.48 1.18 -22.40
CA MET A 1142 17.11 -0.15 -21.92
C MET A 1142 15.84 -0.65 -22.60
N HIS A 1143 15.85 -1.92 -23.03
CA HIS A 1143 14.70 -2.58 -23.64
C HIS A 1143 13.69 -3.05 -22.59
N GLU A 1144 12.44 -3.29 -22.98
CA GLU A 1144 11.37 -3.69 -22.07
C GLU A 1144 11.73 -4.91 -21.21
N ASP A 1145 12.30 -5.97 -21.79
CA ASP A 1145 12.68 -7.16 -21.03
C ASP A 1145 13.78 -6.89 -19.98
N GLU A 1146 14.75 -6.01 -20.27
CA GLU A 1146 15.79 -5.60 -19.29
C GLU A 1146 15.18 -4.80 -18.13
N ILE A 1147 14.22 -3.93 -18.44
CA ILE A 1147 13.50 -3.08 -17.49
C ILE A 1147 12.65 -3.95 -16.55
N GLU A 1148 11.92 -4.90 -17.11
CA GLU A 1148 11.06 -5.82 -16.37
C GLU A 1148 11.87 -6.78 -15.50
N GLU A 1149 12.93 -7.38 -16.06
CA GLU A 1149 13.81 -8.30 -15.33
C GLU A 1149 14.51 -7.58 -14.17
N LEU A 1150 15.12 -6.41 -14.42
CA LEU A 1150 15.75 -5.61 -13.35
C LEU A 1150 14.73 -5.29 -12.25
N THR A 1151 13.53 -4.85 -12.62
CA THR A 1151 12.48 -4.48 -11.66
C THR A 1151 12.05 -5.70 -10.82
N TYR A 1152 11.99 -6.89 -11.41
CA TYR A 1152 11.71 -8.13 -10.68
C TYR A 1152 12.89 -8.59 -9.81
N TYR A 1153 14.13 -8.48 -10.28
CA TYR A 1153 15.32 -8.91 -9.54
C TYR A 1153 15.61 -7.99 -8.35
N LEU A 1154 15.37 -6.69 -8.47
CA LEU A 1154 15.43 -5.75 -7.33
C LEU A 1154 14.40 -6.04 -6.23
N CYS A 1155 13.31 -6.75 -6.51
CA CYS A 1155 12.39 -7.24 -5.47
C CYS A 1155 12.98 -8.38 -4.62
N HIS A 1156 14.07 -9.03 -5.06
CA HIS A 1156 14.74 -10.12 -4.33
C HIS A 1156 15.90 -9.64 -3.44
N LEU A 1157 16.33 -8.37 -3.58
CA LEU A 1157 17.45 -7.78 -2.81
C LEU A 1157 17.00 -7.04 -1.53
N PHE A 1158 15.76 -7.23 -1.10
CA PHE A 1158 15.25 -6.62 0.12
C PHE A 1158 15.72 -7.38 1.38
N ALA A 1159 16.67 -6.80 2.09
CA ALA A 1159 17.49 -7.47 3.09
C ALA A 1159 16.75 -7.95 4.36
N ARG A 1160 15.45 -7.68 4.52
CA ARG A 1160 14.68 -7.97 5.74
C ARG A 1160 14.00 -9.34 5.76
N CYS A 1161 13.97 -10.09 4.66
CA CYS A 1161 13.33 -11.41 4.59
C CYS A 1161 13.84 -12.23 3.39
N THR A 1162 13.69 -13.55 3.45
CA THR A 1162 13.98 -14.46 2.32
C THR A 1162 12.78 -14.63 1.38
N ARG A 1163 12.20 -13.51 0.96
CA ARG A 1163 11.03 -13.45 0.07
C ARG A 1163 11.19 -12.28 -0.89
N SER A 1164 10.71 -12.47 -2.11
CA SER A 1164 10.54 -11.36 -3.05
C SER A 1164 9.44 -10.43 -2.55
N VAL A 1165 9.71 -9.13 -2.50
CA VAL A 1165 8.75 -8.10 -2.07
C VAL A 1165 7.91 -7.56 -3.22
N SER A 1166 6.81 -6.85 -2.91
CA SER A 1166 5.82 -6.38 -3.88
C SER A 1166 6.27 -5.22 -4.78
N TYR A 1167 7.44 -4.62 -4.51
CA TYR A 1167 8.08 -3.57 -5.29
C TYR A 1167 9.58 -3.47 -4.92
N PRO A 1168 10.45 -2.94 -5.81
CA PRO A 1168 11.91 -2.92 -5.64
C PRO A 1168 12.41 -2.50 -4.26
N ALA A 1169 13.44 -3.22 -3.78
CA ALA A 1169 14.19 -2.90 -2.56
C ALA A 1169 14.53 -1.40 -2.38
N PRO A 1170 15.10 -0.65 -3.37
CA PRO A 1170 15.36 0.80 -3.26
C PRO A 1170 14.14 1.60 -2.78
N THR A 1171 13.01 1.44 -3.45
CA THR A 1171 11.75 2.13 -3.12
C THR A 1171 11.18 1.67 -1.77
N TYR A 1172 11.35 0.40 -1.43
CA TYR A 1172 11.00 -0.13 -0.11
C TYR A 1172 11.86 0.49 1.01
N TYR A 1173 13.14 0.73 0.76
CA TYR A 1173 14.05 1.39 1.68
C TYR A 1173 13.72 2.88 1.86
N ALA A 1174 13.37 3.60 0.79
CA ALA A 1174 12.88 4.97 0.87
C ALA A 1174 11.63 5.09 1.76
N HIS A 1175 10.63 4.25 1.53
CA HIS A 1175 9.40 4.17 2.34
C HIS A 1175 9.69 3.81 3.81
N LEU A 1176 10.69 2.95 4.09
CA LEU A 1176 11.16 2.69 5.47
C LEU A 1176 11.86 3.89 6.11
N ALA A 1177 12.64 4.67 5.35
CA ALA A 1177 13.30 5.88 5.84
C ALA A 1177 12.28 7.00 6.13
N ALA A 1178 11.29 7.21 5.27
CA ALA A 1178 10.19 8.15 5.52
C ALA A 1178 9.41 7.77 6.80
N PHE A 1179 9.13 6.47 7.01
CA PHE A 1179 8.56 5.99 8.27
C PHE A 1179 9.50 6.14 9.48
N ARG A 1180 10.81 5.99 9.31
CA ARG A 1180 11.79 6.23 10.40
C ARG A 1180 11.74 7.70 10.83
N ALA A 1181 11.82 8.64 9.90
CA ALA A 1181 11.74 10.06 10.23
C ALA A 1181 10.38 10.46 10.81
N ARG A 1182 9.27 9.86 10.35
CA ARG A 1182 7.95 10.04 10.97
C ARG A 1182 7.91 9.63 12.44
N ALA A 1183 8.68 8.61 12.84
CA ALA A 1183 8.87 8.24 14.24
C ALA A 1183 9.85 9.19 14.97
N LEU A 1184 10.89 9.67 14.31
CA LEU A 1184 11.84 10.63 14.90
C LEU A 1184 11.21 11.99 15.22
N ILE A 1185 10.25 12.47 14.42
CA ILE A 1185 9.50 13.71 14.72
C ILE A 1185 8.23 13.48 15.55
N TYR A 1186 8.01 12.28 16.10
CA TYR A 1186 6.83 11.98 16.91
C TYR A 1186 6.84 12.79 18.22
N ASN A 1187 5.75 13.51 18.49
CA ASN A 1187 5.60 14.48 19.58
C ASN A 1187 6.68 15.59 19.61
N VAL A 1188 7.39 15.82 18.50
CA VAL A 1188 8.26 16.98 18.33
C VAL A 1188 7.42 18.14 17.81
N ALA A 1189 7.43 19.27 18.52
CA ALA A 1189 6.84 20.51 18.03
C ALA A 1189 7.70 21.05 16.87
N LEU A 1190 7.10 21.16 15.68
CA LEU A 1190 7.74 21.67 14.47
C LEU A 1190 7.07 22.97 14.02
N ASP A 1191 7.89 23.98 13.72
CA ASP A 1191 7.47 25.14 12.94
C ASP A 1191 7.32 24.73 11.47
N LEU A 1192 6.21 25.13 10.85
CA LEU A 1192 5.92 24.82 9.44
C LEU A 1192 6.34 25.94 8.49
N THR A 1193 6.79 27.08 9.02
CA THR A 1193 7.27 28.22 8.24
C THR A 1193 8.74 28.08 7.82
N ASP A 1194 9.55 27.34 8.60
CA ASP A 1194 10.98 27.11 8.36
C ASP A 1194 11.35 25.63 8.62
N LEU A 1195 10.86 24.75 7.75
CA LEU A 1195 11.08 23.30 7.85
C LEU A 1195 12.55 22.90 7.63
N GLU A 1196 13.37 23.72 6.97
CA GLU A 1196 14.79 23.43 6.75
C GLU A 1196 15.60 23.61 8.04
N LYS A 1197 15.43 24.74 8.72
CA LYS A 1197 16.03 24.99 10.04
C LYS A 1197 15.55 23.99 11.08
N GLU A 1198 14.25 23.68 11.07
CA GLU A 1198 13.67 22.71 11.98
C GLU A 1198 14.21 21.29 11.75
N GLN A 1199 14.40 20.88 10.50
CA GLN A 1199 15.11 19.66 10.16
C GLN A 1199 16.57 19.68 10.64
N LYS A 1200 17.31 20.77 10.37
CA LYS A 1200 18.71 20.93 10.78
C LYS A 1200 18.89 20.85 12.30
N ASN A 1201 17.92 21.38 13.05
CA ASN A 1201 17.98 21.45 14.51
C ASN A 1201 17.41 20.20 15.21
N LYS A 1202 16.34 19.59 14.66
CA LYS A 1202 15.54 18.55 15.34
C LYS A 1202 15.56 17.17 14.66
N LEU A 1203 16.16 17.05 13.48
CA LEU A 1203 16.30 15.79 12.73
C LEU A 1203 17.75 15.52 12.30
N ASN A 1204 18.73 16.06 13.03
CA ASN A 1204 20.16 15.87 12.76
C ASN A 1204 20.63 14.45 13.14
N LEU A 1205 20.58 13.54 12.18
CA LEU A 1205 20.96 12.13 12.34
C LEU A 1205 22.44 11.98 12.71
N GLN A 1206 22.70 11.50 13.93
CA GLN A 1206 24.06 11.35 14.47
C GLN A 1206 24.78 10.07 14.05
N LEU A 1207 24.06 9.12 13.45
CA LEU A 1207 24.61 7.79 13.14
C LEU A 1207 25.77 7.86 12.14
N ASN A 1208 26.90 7.28 12.54
CA ASN A 1208 28.14 7.24 11.78
C ASN A 1208 27.94 6.70 10.34
N ARG A 1209 28.63 7.31 9.35
CA ARG A 1209 28.74 6.87 7.94
C ARG A 1209 29.21 5.41 7.74
N ASN A 1210 29.64 4.75 8.80
CA ASN A 1210 29.99 3.33 8.84
C ASN A 1210 28.78 2.40 9.04
N SER A 1211 27.56 2.93 9.24
CA SER A 1211 26.33 2.14 9.36
C SER A 1211 25.14 2.74 8.59
N PRO A 1212 25.27 3.02 7.28
CA PRO A 1212 24.24 3.68 6.47
C PRO A 1212 22.90 2.92 6.45
N MET A 1213 22.93 1.60 6.60
CA MET A 1213 21.77 0.70 6.61
C MET A 1213 21.03 0.62 7.97
N PHE A 1214 21.28 1.56 8.90
CA PHE A 1214 20.63 1.62 10.23
C PHE A 1214 19.07 1.69 10.20
N PHE A 1215 18.51 2.16 9.09
CA PHE A 1215 17.07 2.37 8.91
C PHE A 1215 16.27 1.06 8.74
N VAL A 1216 16.95 -0.05 8.44
CA VAL A 1216 16.38 -1.38 8.12
C VAL A 1216 15.50 -1.95 9.24
#